data_AF-A0A8H5W8F4-F1
#
_entry.id   AF-A0A8H5W8F4-F1
#
_cell.length_a   1.000
_cell.length_b   1.000
_cell.length_c   1.000
_cell.angle_alpha   90.00
_cell.angle_beta   90.00
_cell.angle_gamma   90.00
#
_symmetry.space_group_name_H-M   'P 1'
#
loop_
_entity.id
_entity.type
_entity.pdbx_description
1 polymer ?
#
loop_
_entity_poly.entity_id
_entity_poly.type
_entity_poly.pdbx_seq_one_letter_code
_entity_poly.pdbx_strand_id
1 'polypeptide(L)'
;MPNALSDSGSKLPSFLSNGNFASSTSFPTREVHHNTNGKEASQPAVKETPKPWVSQRCTDQARPLKVIYIGAGISGICGAIEFRKQVPNLELVIYEKNPDLGGTWYENRYPGCACDVPAHAYQLTSESSPRWTSFFASAPEILQYWKDVATKYDIRKHMRFQQKCTGARWSETTNKWFVQLKDLTTGLEYEDFADVLVTGEGVLNEWRWPDINGIESFNGQLLHSANWDANVDLKDKSVAVIGNGSSGLQIVPAILPDVRHMDHYIRGRSWIVGLFGDPETRQRIKEAGGNFQYSPDEIQSWETDREAYLKYRRSIEHNINKNFGVLFSGTSEQTNLRLLAQESMAQRLKERPDIYEHLQPDFSPYCKRMSPGPGYLEALASPKVDAITSGIIKIDETGIFTADGQHRPVDVIICATGFQTSPASRSFPIYGVGGVNLRERFQKRPETYLSVCTDGFPNFFQSMGPNSMPGAGSLLLVIEKTNTYIAKILARMAYDNIARIEPKRNVVQAFTDYCDNFFKQTVFAEECNSWYKTYETGASREEQKRGRITALWPGSSLHCVRTLSRPRWEDFEYKYCDDNEFGWFGNGWTLAEKFVTDELESLTWYLNDTNVMEKISVAIYRGFRETRSQDWARQSDTFATDSFTIQVPIIQDFLREAYPHCLTQGRMNPPNDPRPSDAPSMSSGTLGDRTRDKNDLSDEPEYEEEIHDLARRFTSQSAASGHGPLFPLSDGGPLDPQSPHFNSKKWAKAYFKTRTEAADGSAPRTAGIAFKNLNAYGFGQATDFQNTLTNIVLKASSFARKVFGDKSQRIDILRNVDGYVEAGEMLCVLGPPGSGCSTLLRSIAGETHGFHFGNDTVLNYQGIRPEQMKKAYRGEAIYTAEVDHHFPHLTVGDTLYFAARCRCPPKDKLPHGVSAREYAEHLRDVIMAMFGISHTKNTRVGDDYVRGISGGERKRVTIAEAALGYSPLQCWDNSTRGLDSANAVEFCRVLRTQADTLGIASCVAIYQAPQSAYDLFDKVIVLYEGRQIFFGKTGEAQAYFENLGFICPEQQTTADFLTSMTNPAERVIRPGANPPRTSEEFARAWQQSQQRSRLIDEIDYYMEQHPFDGPDLQKFSESRRLDQASAQRERSPFNLSYLQQYTTNLWRGFTMLIGDPSITLTMLISNLFEGLIISSIFYNLPFNTTSFFRRTILLFLSS
;
A
#
# COMPACT_ATOMS: atom_id res chain seq x y z
N MET A 1 72.93 7.01 23.18
CA MET A 1 73.73 7.96 24.01
C MET A 1 74.69 8.71 23.08
N PRO A 2 75.05 9.99 23.30
CA PRO A 2 74.47 11.01 24.20
C PRO A 2 74.35 12.47 23.63
N ASN A 3 73.64 13.33 24.40
CA ASN A 3 73.75 14.81 24.60
C ASN A 3 73.28 15.81 23.50
N ALA A 4 72.64 16.97 23.78
CA ALA A 4 72.08 17.62 24.99
C ALA A 4 71.40 18.98 24.63
N LEU A 5 70.37 19.40 25.40
CA LEU A 5 69.88 20.77 25.74
C LEU A 5 69.16 21.61 24.64
N SER A 6 68.11 22.41 24.87
CA SER A 6 67.36 22.85 26.07
C SER A 6 66.04 23.59 25.70
N ASP A 7 65.03 23.47 26.56
CA ASP A 7 63.92 24.39 26.90
C ASP A 7 62.96 24.99 25.84
N SER A 8 61.73 24.47 25.80
CA SER A 8 60.52 25.18 26.25
C SER A 8 59.34 24.20 26.35
N GLY A 9 58.95 23.83 27.56
CA GLY A 9 57.82 22.94 27.83
C GLY A 9 56.62 23.67 28.42
N SER A 10 55.42 23.18 28.12
CA SER A 10 54.32 23.15 29.09
C SER A 10 53.40 21.96 28.81
N LYS A 11 53.45 21.02 29.74
CA LYS A 11 52.66 19.79 29.84
C LYS A 11 51.17 20.09 30.02
N LEU A 12 50.35 19.16 29.54
CA LEU A 12 49.00 18.87 30.03
C LEU A 12 48.87 19.06 31.55
N PRO A 13 47.69 19.52 32.02
CA PRO A 13 47.16 18.91 33.22
C PRO A 13 45.66 18.56 33.16
N SER A 14 45.40 17.43 33.80
CA SER A 14 44.13 16.88 34.29
C SER A 14 43.19 17.91 34.95
N PHE A 15 41.88 17.85 34.66
CA PHE A 15 40.84 18.49 35.47
C PHE A 15 39.61 17.57 35.63
N LEU A 16 39.73 16.62 36.56
CA LEU A 16 38.63 16.11 37.40
C LEU A 16 39.21 15.84 38.79
N SER A 17 39.41 16.87 39.61
CA SER A 17 39.31 16.80 41.08
C SER A 17 39.44 18.17 41.74
N ASN A 18 38.65 18.35 42.79
CA ASN A 18 38.69 19.36 43.85
C ASN A 18 38.28 20.80 43.49
N GLY A 19 37.37 21.31 44.32
CA GLY A 19 36.63 22.54 44.07
C GLY A 19 37.33 23.81 44.57
N ASN A 20 36.81 24.93 44.08
CA ASN A 20 36.60 26.17 44.81
C ASN A 20 35.95 27.19 43.86
N PHE A 21 34.62 27.13 43.74
CA PHE A 21 33.83 28.32 43.44
C PHE A 21 33.54 29.00 44.78
N ALA A 22 34.40 29.96 45.16
CA ALA A 22 34.08 31.04 46.09
C ALA A 22 34.18 32.33 45.25
N SER A 23 33.05 32.89 44.81
CA SER A 23 32.17 33.83 45.53
C SER A 23 32.80 35.22 45.77
N SER A 24 32.43 36.18 44.92
CA SER A 24 32.05 37.53 45.32
C SER A 24 31.06 38.02 44.26
N THR A 25 29.76 37.77 44.42
CA THR A 25 28.89 38.68 45.16
C THR A 25 27.94 37.94 46.12
N SER A 26 27.95 38.41 47.36
CA SER A 26 27.30 37.90 48.57
C SER A 26 25.77 37.86 48.52
N PHE A 27 25.19 36.74 48.95
CA PHE A 27 23.89 36.69 49.62
C PHE A 27 24.03 35.92 50.95
N PRO A 28 23.37 36.34 52.04
CA PRO A 28 23.61 35.76 53.36
C PRO A 28 22.83 34.46 53.57
N THR A 29 23.54 33.48 54.12
CA THR A 29 23.11 32.19 54.64
C THR A 29 22.14 32.28 55.82
N ARG A 30 21.18 31.35 55.91
CA ARG A 30 20.77 30.76 57.20
C ARG A 30 20.26 29.32 57.04
N GLU A 31 20.79 28.46 57.90
CA GLU A 31 20.53 27.02 58.01
C GLU A 31 19.10 26.67 58.42
N VAL A 32 18.67 25.49 58.01
CA VAL A 32 17.46 24.80 58.44
C VAL A 32 17.72 24.16 59.80
N HIS A 33 17.06 24.65 60.85
CA HIS A 33 16.80 23.90 62.07
C HIS A 33 15.32 23.50 62.11
N HIS A 34 15.08 22.19 62.27
CA HIS A 34 13.77 21.64 62.61
C HIS A 34 13.22 22.32 63.87
N ASN A 35 12.05 22.96 63.73
CA ASN A 35 11.18 23.21 64.87
C ASN A 35 9.73 22.94 64.49
N THR A 36 9.14 21.98 65.19
CA THR A 36 7.73 21.62 65.21
C THR A 36 6.87 22.76 65.78
N ASN A 37 5.68 22.94 65.21
CA ASN A 37 4.54 23.78 65.61
C ASN A 37 4.33 25.11 64.84
N GLY A 38 3.17 25.19 64.16
CA GLY A 38 2.30 26.35 64.29
C GLY A 38 2.12 27.26 63.07
N LYS A 39 0.94 27.12 62.46
CA LYS A 39 0.12 28.12 61.75
C LYS A 39 0.56 28.57 60.34
N GLU A 40 -0.32 28.20 59.41
CA GLU A 40 -0.49 28.73 58.06
C GLU A 40 -0.39 30.26 58.01
N ALA A 41 0.46 30.76 57.11
CA ALA A 41 0.33 32.08 56.53
C ALA A 41 0.39 31.93 55.00
N SER A 42 -0.74 32.22 54.36
CA SER A 42 -0.95 32.15 52.92
C SER A 42 -0.04 33.12 52.16
N GLN A 43 0.75 32.59 51.23
CA GLN A 43 1.40 33.40 50.20
C GLN A 43 0.36 33.80 49.13
N PRO A 44 0.45 35.01 48.55
CA PRO A 44 -0.49 35.44 47.51
C PRO A 44 -0.26 34.59 46.26
N ALA A 45 -1.34 33.98 45.77
CA ALA A 45 -1.35 33.20 44.54
C ALA A 45 -0.78 34.04 43.38
N VAL A 46 0.24 33.49 42.71
CA VAL A 46 0.60 33.92 41.35
C VAL A 46 -0.66 33.71 40.52
N LYS A 47 -1.29 34.79 40.06
CA LYS A 47 -2.40 34.71 39.12
C LYS A 47 -1.90 34.00 37.87
N GLU A 48 -2.25 32.74 37.71
CA GLU A 48 -2.17 32.05 36.42
C GLU A 48 -2.96 32.89 35.41
N THR A 49 -2.27 33.54 34.49
CA THR A 49 -2.91 34.13 33.31
C THR A 49 -3.65 33.00 32.60
N PRO A 50 -4.96 33.14 32.32
CA PRO A 50 -5.73 32.10 31.64
C PRO A 50 -5.03 31.75 30.32
N LYS A 51 -4.70 30.47 30.13
CA LYS A 51 -4.20 29.99 28.83
C LYS A 51 -5.27 30.31 27.79
N PRO A 52 -4.97 31.11 26.74
CA PRO A 52 -5.94 31.35 25.69
C PRO A 52 -6.15 30.04 24.93
N TRP A 53 -7.32 29.45 25.09
CA TRP A 53 -7.74 28.24 24.37
C TRP A 53 -7.70 28.43 22.85
N VAL A 54 -7.90 29.68 22.40
CA VAL A 54 -7.86 30.10 20.99
C VAL A 54 -6.46 30.65 20.68
N SER A 55 -5.77 30.00 19.74
CA SER A 55 -4.48 30.47 19.22
C SER A 55 -4.66 31.80 18.49
N GLN A 56 -3.58 32.59 18.32
CA GLN A 56 -3.61 33.83 17.52
C GLN A 56 -3.35 33.59 16.02
N ARG A 57 -2.83 32.40 15.67
CA ARG A 57 -2.46 32.01 14.29
C ARG A 57 -3.65 31.43 13.55
N CYS A 58 -3.67 31.58 12.23
CA CYS A 58 -4.58 30.81 11.37
C CYS A 58 -4.24 29.32 11.43
N THR A 59 -5.19 28.44 11.13
CA THR A 59 -4.97 26.97 11.20
C THR A 59 -3.93 26.48 10.18
N ASP A 60 -3.88 27.11 9.01
CA ASP A 60 -2.95 26.88 7.90
C ASP A 60 -1.71 27.79 7.97
N GLN A 61 -1.51 28.51 9.08
CA GLN A 61 -0.32 29.33 9.28
C GLN A 61 0.76 28.53 10.01
N ALA A 62 1.71 27.97 9.25
CA ALA A 62 2.91 27.35 9.79
C ALA A 62 3.67 28.31 10.72
N ARG A 63 4.05 27.84 11.92
CA ARG A 63 4.99 28.60 12.76
C ARG A 63 6.38 28.61 12.11
N PRO A 64 7.19 29.65 12.34
CA PRO A 64 8.59 29.61 11.97
C PRO A 64 9.29 28.39 12.58
N LEU A 65 10.01 27.68 11.73
CA LEU A 65 10.77 26.49 12.08
C LEU A 65 12.14 26.58 11.41
N LYS A 66 13.19 26.47 12.23
CA LYS A 66 14.55 26.34 11.75
C LYS A 66 15.02 24.90 11.80
N VAL A 67 15.49 24.39 10.67
CA VAL A 67 16.04 23.04 10.52
C VAL A 67 17.49 23.13 10.11
N ILE A 68 18.37 22.52 10.91
CA ILE A 68 19.75 22.27 10.51
C ILE A 68 19.86 20.84 10.00
N TYR A 69 20.34 20.69 8.76
CA TYR A 69 20.65 19.40 8.14
C TYR A 69 22.16 19.25 8.00
N ILE A 70 22.73 18.13 8.44
CA ILE A 70 24.16 17.85 8.31
C ILE A 70 24.39 16.88 7.14
N GLY A 71 25.07 17.37 6.09
CA GLY A 71 25.42 16.64 4.87
C GLY A 71 24.59 17.05 3.64
N ALA A 72 25.27 17.41 2.55
CA ALA A 72 24.71 17.73 1.24
C ALA A 72 24.94 16.60 0.21
N GLY A 73 24.92 15.34 0.68
CA GLY A 73 24.76 14.17 -0.18
C GLY A 73 23.33 14.01 -0.69
N ILE A 74 23.03 12.85 -1.28
CA ILE A 74 21.69 12.49 -1.77
C ILE A 74 20.62 12.71 -0.69
N SER A 75 20.89 12.30 0.56
CA SER A 75 19.97 12.48 1.69
C SER A 75 19.61 13.95 1.92
N GLY A 76 20.59 14.86 1.95
CA GLY A 76 20.37 16.29 2.14
C GLY A 76 19.65 16.94 0.96
N ILE A 77 19.94 16.51 -0.27
CA ILE A 77 19.23 16.96 -1.47
C ILE A 77 17.75 16.55 -1.41
N CYS A 78 17.46 15.28 -1.11
CA CYS A 78 16.09 14.80 -0.93
C CYS A 78 15.38 15.52 0.22
N GLY A 79 16.08 15.75 1.35
CA GLY A 79 15.58 16.52 2.48
C GLY A 79 15.18 17.94 2.08
N ALA A 80 16.05 18.66 1.38
CA ALA A 80 15.77 20.03 0.94
C ALA A 80 14.52 20.13 0.06
N ILE A 81 14.35 19.18 -0.85
CA ILE A 81 13.20 19.13 -1.75
C ILE A 81 11.92 18.80 -0.97
N GLU A 82 11.92 17.71 -0.20
CA GLU A 82 10.71 17.22 0.46
C GLU A 82 10.26 18.12 1.62
N PHE A 83 11.20 18.70 2.38
CA PHE A 83 10.87 19.55 3.52
C PHE A 83 10.18 20.84 3.05
N ARG A 84 10.68 21.45 1.97
CA ARG A 84 10.11 22.68 1.40
C ARG A 84 8.79 22.45 0.67
N LYS A 85 8.55 21.25 0.13
CA LYS A 85 7.23 20.88 -0.40
C LYS A 85 6.15 20.86 0.69
N GLN A 86 6.51 20.41 1.90
CA GLN A 86 5.58 20.29 3.02
C GLN A 86 5.46 21.58 3.85
N VAL A 87 6.55 22.35 3.97
CA VAL A 87 6.60 23.63 4.69
C VAL A 87 7.36 24.65 3.83
N PRO A 88 6.68 25.41 2.96
CA PRO A 88 7.34 26.30 1.99
C PRO A 88 8.26 27.37 2.61
N ASN A 89 7.87 27.91 3.77
CA ASN A 89 8.58 28.98 4.48
C ASN A 89 9.56 28.45 5.55
N LEU A 90 10.01 27.21 5.42
CA LEU A 90 10.97 26.59 6.35
C LEU A 90 12.34 27.27 6.28
N GLU A 91 12.89 27.65 7.44
CA GLU A 91 14.27 28.11 7.53
C GLU A 91 15.21 26.89 7.52
N LEU A 92 15.62 26.46 6.33
CA LEU A 92 16.51 25.33 6.14
C LEU A 92 17.95 25.80 5.90
N VAL A 93 18.88 25.24 6.67
CA VAL A 93 20.33 25.35 6.43
C VAL A 93 20.94 23.95 6.41
N ILE A 94 21.71 23.67 5.36
CA ILE A 94 22.45 22.41 5.19
C ILE A 94 23.94 22.70 5.32
N TYR A 95 24.61 22.10 6.30
CA TYR A 95 26.06 22.22 6.45
C TYR A 95 26.77 21.03 5.82
N GLU A 96 27.76 21.30 4.97
CA GLU A 96 28.54 20.30 4.22
C GLU A 96 30.03 20.57 4.40
N LYS A 97 30.81 19.54 4.77
CA LYS A 97 32.26 19.65 4.93
C LYS A 97 32.98 19.82 3.60
N ASN A 98 32.42 19.28 2.52
CA ASN A 98 33.01 19.33 1.21
C ASN A 98 32.81 20.71 0.54
N PRO A 99 33.68 21.08 -0.42
CA PRO A 99 33.50 22.28 -1.24
C PRO A 99 32.27 22.26 -2.16
N ASP A 100 31.64 21.10 -2.36
CA ASP A 100 30.47 20.94 -3.23
C ASP A 100 29.56 19.82 -2.70
N LEU A 101 28.36 19.72 -3.26
CA LEU A 101 27.39 18.67 -2.97
C LEU A 101 27.80 17.32 -3.58
N GLY A 102 27.13 16.25 -3.14
CA GLY A 102 27.23 14.92 -3.76
C GLY A 102 27.61 13.80 -2.80
N GLY A 103 28.15 14.13 -1.62
CA GLY A 103 28.52 13.15 -0.58
C GLY A 103 29.48 12.09 -1.12
N THR A 104 29.09 10.81 -1.04
CA THR A 104 29.89 9.68 -1.55
C THR A 104 30.42 9.89 -2.98
N TRP A 105 29.61 10.47 -3.87
CA TRP A 105 29.97 10.69 -5.27
C TRP A 105 30.88 11.91 -5.48
N TYR A 106 30.99 12.79 -4.48
CA TYR A 106 32.00 13.85 -4.45
C TYR A 106 33.35 13.33 -3.94
N GLU A 107 33.35 12.48 -2.90
CA GLU A 107 34.58 12.04 -2.23
C GLU A 107 35.29 10.87 -2.95
N ASN A 108 34.54 9.89 -3.43
CA ASN A 108 35.12 8.69 -4.02
C ASN A 108 35.39 8.92 -5.51
N ARG A 109 36.67 9.04 -5.86
CA ARG A 109 37.15 9.39 -7.21
C ARG A 109 38.17 8.41 -7.80
N TYR A 110 38.30 7.24 -7.18
CA TYR A 110 39.25 6.24 -7.65
C TYR A 110 38.84 5.69 -9.04
N PRO A 111 39.81 5.22 -9.86
CA PRO A 111 39.55 4.65 -11.17
C PRO A 111 38.54 3.48 -11.12
N GLY A 112 37.55 3.51 -11.99
CA GLY A 112 36.49 2.49 -12.04
C GLY A 112 35.35 2.70 -11.03
N CYS A 113 35.35 3.79 -10.25
CA CYS A 113 34.27 4.08 -9.30
C CYS A 113 32.92 4.25 -10.02
N ALA A 114 32.01 3.30 -9.78
CA ALA A 114 30.68 3.24 -10.39
C ALA A 114 29.64 2.66 -9.41
N CYS A 115 28.36 2.91 -9.66
CA CYS A 115 27.29 2.31 -8.87
C CYS A 115 27.12 0.82 -9.17
N ASP A 116 26.76 0.01 -8.18
CA ASP A 116 26.41 -1.40 -8.35
C ASP A 116 24.91 -1.62 -8.62
N VAL A 117 24.13 -0.54 -8.62
CA VAL A 117 22.71 -0.49 -8.99
C VAL A 117 22.58 0.13 -10.39
N PRO A 118 21.74 -0.42 -11.28
CA PRO A 118 21.54 0.14 -12.61
C PRO A 118 21.14 1.63 -12.57
N ALA A 119 21.71 2.43 -13.47
CA ALA A 119 21.61 3.90 -13.47
C ALA A 119 20.16 4.39 -13.50
N HIS A 120 19.31 3.76 -14.32
CA HIS A 120 17.89 4.12 -14.41
C HIS A 120 17.05 3.74 -13.17
N ALA A 121 17.59 2.94 -12.24
CA ALA A 121 17.00 2.70 -10.92
C ALA A 121 17.68 3.53 -9.81
N TYR A 122 18.92 3.99 -10.03
CA TYR A 122 19.69 4.84 -9.10
C TYR A 122 19.52 6.35 -9.40
N GLN A 123 18.27 6.79 -9.45
CA GLN A 123 17.87 8.18 -9.68
C GLN A 123 16.54 8.49 -8.96
N LEU A 124 16.28 9.77 -8.68
CA LEU A 124 15.09 10.20 -7.95
C LEU A 124 13.80 9.71 -8.64
N THR A 125 12.82 9.25 -7.86
CA THR A 125 11.55 8.76 -8.44
C THR A 125 10.82 9.81 -9.25
N SER A 126 10.83 11.06 -8.78
CA SER A 126 10.18 12.21 -9.42
C SER A 126 11.02 12.89 -10.52
N GLU A 127 12.33 12.62 -10.59
CA GLU A 127 13.25 13.25 -11.56
C GLU A 127 14.04 12.20 -12.33
N SER A 128 13.42 11.65 -13.38
CA SER A 128 14.08 10.65 -14.22
C SER A 128 14.97 11.32 -15.27
N SER A 129 16.18 10.78 -15.47
CA SER A 129 17.09 11.13 -16.55
C SER A 129 17.11 10.02 -17.60
N PRO A 130 16.70 10.27 -18.86
CA PRO A 130 16.87 9.31 -19.95
C PRO A 130 18.32 9.27 -20.48
N ARG A 131 19.19 10.16 -20.00
CA ARG A 131 20.52 10.45 -20.58
C ARG A 131 21.68 9.67 -19.96
N TRP A 132 21.40 8.62 -19.20
CA TRP A 132 22.48 7.77 -18.68
C TRP A 132 23.20 7.09 -19.84
N THR A 133 24.52 7.13 -19.82
CA THR A 133 25.38 6.62 -20.90
C THR A 133 25.71 5.15 -20.76
N SER A 134 25.57 4.58 -19.55
CA SER A 134 25.91 3.19 -19.24
C SER A 134 24.95 2.57 -18.23
N PHE A 135 24.86 1.24 -18.26
CA PHE A 135 23.96 0.51 -17.36
C PHE A 135 24.33 0.72 -15.89
N PHE A 136 25.63 0.68 -15.54
CA PHE A 136 26.16 1.20 -14.28
C PHE A 136 26.87 2.52 -14.51
N ALA A 137 26.22 3.60 -14.08
CA ALA A 137 26.78 4.94 -14.21
C ALA A 137 28.05 5.12 -13.38
N SER A 138 28.98 5.90 -13.93
CA SER A 138 30.22 6.28 -13.26
C SER A 138 29.97 7.31 -12.15
N ALA A 139 30.88 7.40 -11.18
CA ALA A 139 30.78 8.40 -10.11
C ALA A 139 30.66 9.86 -10.62
N PRO A 140 31.43 10.32 -11.63
CA PRO A 140 31.27 11.67 -12.19
C PRO A 140 29.88 11.92 -12.80
N GLU A 141 29.34 10.93 -13.52
CA GLU A 141 28.02 11.03 -14.16
C GLU A 141 26.90 11.12 -13.12
N ILE A 142 26.98 10.32 -12.05
CA ILE A 142 26.05 10.37 -10.93
C ILE A 142 26.14 11.69 -10.19
N LEU A 143 27.36 12.18 -9.94
CA LEU A 143 27.59 13.48 -9.32
C LEU A 143 26.96 14.60 -10.15
N GLN A 144 27.11 14.56 -11.48
CA GLN A 144 26.52 15.55 -12.37
C GLN A 144 24.99 15.52 -12.32
N TYR A 145 24.37 14.33 -12.34
CA TYR A 145 22.91 14.20 -12.18
C TYR A 145 22.41 14.90 -10.91
N TRP A 146 23.08 14.70 -9.77
CA TRP A 146 22.67 15.35 -8.51
C TRP A 146 22.91 16.86 -8.49
N LYS A 147 23.93 17.36 -9.19
CA LYS A 147 24.12 18.82 -9.42
C LYS A 147 23.00 19.41 -10.26
N ASP A 148 22.56 18.71 -11.30
CA ASP A 148 21.45 19.13 -12.15
C ASP A 148 20.14 19.16 -11.35
N VAL A 149 19.86 18.14 -10.53
CA VAL A 149 18.70 18.10 -9.63
C VAL A 149 18.76 19.26 -8.63
N ALA A 150 19.90 19.51 -7.98
CA ALA A 150 20.03 20.59 -7.02
C ALA A 150 19.82 21.99 -7.64
N THR A 151 20.26 22.16 -8.89
CA THR A 151 20.03 23.38 -9.68
C THR A 151 18.55 23.53 -10.03
N LYS A 152 17.90 22.47 -10.54
CA LYS A 152 16.49 22.47 -10.94
C LYS A 152 15.55 22.90 -9.80
N TYR A 153 15.81 22.41 -8.59
CA TYR A 153 14.99 22.71 -7.41
C TYR A 153 15.46 23.95 -6.64
N ASP A 154 16.51 24.63 -7.11
CA ASP A 154 17.10 25.81 -6.48
C ASP A 154 17.37 25.60 -4.96
N ILE A 155 17.95 24.45 -4.61
CA ILE A 155 18.22 24.09 -3.21
C ILE A 155 19.64 24.44 -2.75
N ARG A 156 20.54 24.74 -3.69
CA ARG A 156 21.95 25.04 -3.39
C ARG A 156 22.12 26.26 -2.48
N LYS A 157 21.20 27.23 -2.55
CA LYS A 157 21.17 28.42 -1.68
C LYS A 157 21.02 28.12 -0.18
N HIS A 158 20.46 26.95 0.15
CA HIS A 158 20.32 26.48 1.53
C HIS A 158 21.57 25.76 2.04
N MET A 159 22.56 25.51 1.17
CA MET A 159 23.78 24.78 1.52
C MET A 159 24.90 25.75 1.92
N ARG A 160 25.67 25.35 2.91
CA ARG A 160 26.88 26.03 3.40
C ARG A 160 28.02 25.03 3.34
N PHE A 161 28.85 25.20 2.31
CA PHE A 161 29.98 24.32 2.01
C PHE A 161 31.19 24.67 2.86
N GLN A 162 32.12 23.71 2.98
CA GLN A 162 33.31 23.81 3.82
C GLN A 162 32.99 24.15 5.28
N GLN A 163 31.83 23.69 5.77
CA GLN A 163 31.38 23.83 7.15
C GLN A 163 31.24 22.44 7.76
N LYS A 164 32.12 22.11 8.71
CA LYS A 164 32.15 20.81 9.39
C LYS A 164 31.42 20.88 10.72
N CYS A 165 30.41 20.04 10.93
CA CYS A 165 29.82 19.83 12.24
C CYS A 165 30.81 19.09 13.16
N THR A 166 31.03 19.62 14.36
CA THR A 166 31.94 19.06 15.37
C THR A 166 31.22 18.58 16.63
N GLY A 167 29.95 18.93 16.82
CA GLY A 167 29.13 18.49 17.94
C GLY A 167 27.72 19.06 17.90
N ALA A 168 26.78 18.43 18.62
CA ALA A 168 25.45 18.99 18.83
C ALA A 168 24.91 18.65 20.22
N ARG A 169 24.13 19.55 20.82
CA ARG A 169 23.54 19.38 22.15
C ARG A 169 22.08 19.85 22.20
N TRP A 170 21.23 19.07 22.85
CA TRP A 170 19.85 19.42 23.13
C TRP A 170 19.77 20.36 24.35
N SER A 171 18.86 21.32 24.29
CA SER A 171 18.54 22.21 25.41
C SER A 171 17.08 22.03 25.83
N GLU A 172 16.86 21.48 27.01
CA GLU A 172 15.52 21.25 27.57
C GLU A 172 14.79 22.56 27.93
N THR A 173 15.54 23.61 28.23
CA THR A 173 14.96 24.93 28.57
C THR A 173 14.38 25.62 27.35
N THR A 174 15.04 25.50 26.19
CA THR A 174 14.64 26.19 24.95
C THR A 174 13.90 25.27 23.97
N ASN A 175 13.94 23.94 24.17
CA ASN A 175 13.52 22.92 23.20
C ASN A 175 14.20 23.07 21.84
N LYS A 176 15.53 23.31 21.85
CA LYS A 176 16.33 23.53 20.63
C LYS A 176 17.63 22.74 20.67
N TRP A 177 18.12 22.46 19.47
CA TRP A 177 19.47 21.96 19.24
C TRP A 177 20.44 23.13 19.08
N PHE A 178 21.59 23.02 19.74
CA PHE A 178 22.76 23.87 19.51
C PHE A 178 23.82 23.04 18.81
N VAL A 179 24.31 23.52 17.67
CA VAL A 179 25.16 22.79 16.73
C VAL A 179 26.48 23.53 16.57
N GLN A 180 27.57 22.85 16.88
CA GLN A 180 28.93 23.36 16.80
C GLN A 180 29.49 23.10 15.40
N LEU A 181 30.02 24.15 14.79
CA LEU A 181 30.47 24.17 13.41
C LEU A 181 31.89 24.72 13.34
N LYS A 182 32.66 24.19 12.39
CA LYS A 182 34.00 24.66 12.04
C LYS A 182 34.03 25.01 10.56
N ASP A 183 34.35 26.27 10.28
CA ASP A 183 34.66 26.72 8.94
C ASP A 183 36.05 26.18 8.55
N LEU A 184 36.10 25.35 7.51
CA LEU A 184 37.35 24.73 7.05
C LEU A 184 38.22 25.68 6.21
N THR A 185 37.66 26.80 5.75
CA THR A 185 38.41 27.83 5.01
C THR A 185 39.13 28.79 5.95
N THR A 186 38.48 29.19 7.05
CA THR A 186 39.02 30.16 8.02
C THR A 186 39.56 29.50 9.29
N GLY A 187 39.13 28.28 9.60
CA GLY A 187 39.43 27.58 10.86
C GLY A 187 38.57 28.01 12.04
N LEU A 188 37.66 29.00 11.86
CA LEU A 188 36.82 29.53 12.93
C LEU A 188 35.79 28.49 13.41
N GLU A 189 35.66 28.37 14.73
CA GLU A 189 34.63 27.56 15.36
C GLU A 189 33.51 28.46 15.90
N TYR A 190 32.27 28.10 15.62
CA TYR A 190 31.08 28.86 16.04
C TYR A 190 29.90 27.93 16.31
N GLU A 191 28.83 28.46 16.90
CA GLU A 191 27.61 27.69 17.22
C GLU A 191 26.41 28.29 16.48
N ASP A 192 25.58 27.42 15.92
CA ASP A 192 24.26 27.75 15.38
C ASP A 192 23.19 27.00 16.19
N PHE A 193 21.91 27.37 16.07
CA PHE A 193 20.81 26.70 16.75
C PHE A 193 19.66 26.38 15.78
N ALA A 194 18.87 25.36 16.11
CA ALA A 194 17.71 24.95 15.35
C ALA A 194 16.62 24.33 16.23
N ASP A 195 15.37 24.37 15.76
CA ASP A 195 14.28 23.64 16.40
C ASP A 195 14.40 22.13 16.14
N VAL A 196 14.91 21.76 14.96
CA VAL A 196 15.09 20.37 14.52
C VAL A 196 16.49 20.16 13.95
N LEU A 197 17.12 19.06 14.34
CA LEU A 197 18.40 18.60 13.80
C LEU A 197 18.19 17.34 12.96
N VAL A 198 18.70 17.35 11.72
CA VAL A 198 18.69 16.18 10.84
C VAL A 198 20.10 15.82 10.42
N THR A 199 20.46 14.53 10.47
CA THR A 199 21.75 14.05 9.95
C THR A 199 21.55 13.17 8.73
N GLY A 200 22.32 13.43 7.66
CA GLY A 200 22.43 12.60 6.47
C GLY A 200 23.88 12.48 6.00
N GLU A 201 24.80 12.25 6.95
CA GLU A 201 26.25 12.15 6.74
C GLU A 201 26.68 10.94 5.87
N GLY A 202 25.77 9.99 5.67
CA GLY A 202 26.07 8.69 5.08
C GLY A 202 26.76 7.74 6.07
N VAL A 203 26.74 6.44 5.76
CA VAL A 203 27.36 5.40 6.62
C VAL A 203 28.71 4.90 6.08
N LEU A 204 29.11 5.34 4.89
CA LEU A 204 30.36 4.99 4.20
C LEU A 204 31.09 6.29 3.79
N ASN A 205 31.57 7.02 4.79
CA ASN A 205 32.13 8.36 4.62
C ASN A 205 33.48 8.49 5.34
N GLU A 206 33.55 8.08 6.60
CA GLU A 206 34.80 8.13 7.36
C GLU A 206 35.73 6.98 7.00
N TRP A 207 36.94 7.29 6.57
CA TRP A 207 37.99 6.33 6.27
C TRP A 207 39.21 6.55 7.18
N ARG A 208 40.07 5.53 7.26
CA ARG A 208 41.37 5.62 7.93
C ARG A 208 42.37 4.69 7.25
N TRP A 209 43.65 4.94 7.44
CA TRP A 209 44.69 3.98 7.05
C TRP A 209 44.47 2.63 7.74
N PRO A 210 44.74 1.51 7.06
CA PRO A 210 44.71 0.21 7.71
C PRO A 210 45.80 0.15 8.77
N ASP A 211 45.48 -0.53 9.88
CA ASP A 211 46.40 -0.74 11.00
C ASP A 211 47.44 -1.81 10.60
N ILE A 212 48.46 -1.36 9.87
CA ILE A 212 49.59 -2.17 9.39
C ILE A 212 50.87 -1.50 9.88
N ASN A 213 51.69 -2.26 10.61
CA ASN A 213 52.95 -1.78 11.15
C ASN A 213 53.86 -1.25 10.02
N GLY A 214 54.37 -0.03 10.15
CA GLY A 214 55.29 0.59 9.19
C GLY A 214 54.65 1.16 7.92
N ILE A 215 53.32 1.29 7.85
CA ILE A 215 52.66 1.89 6.68
C ILE A 215 53.12 3.34 6.39
N GLU A 216 53.42 4.11 7.43
CA GLU A 216 53.91 5.50 7.31
C GLU A 216 55.38 5.59 6.89
N SER A 217 56.16 4.50 7.01
CA SER A 217 57.58 4.48 6.60
C SER A 217 57.78 4.23 5.10
N PHE A 218 56.73 3.90 4.36
CA PHE A 218 56.83 3.62 2.93
C PHE A 218 57.25 4.88 2.14
N ASN A 219 58.34 4.80 1.38
CA ASN A 219 58.86 5.95 0.61
C ASN A 219 58.12 6.18 -0.72
N GLY A 220 57.34 5.20 -1.19
CA GLY A 220 56.56 5.30 -2.41
C GLY A 220 55.25 6.09 -2.23
N GLN A 221 54.36 6.03 -3.21
CA GLN A 221 53.07 6.71 -3.15
C GLN A 221 52.05 5.88 -2.36
N LEU A 222 51.39 6.49 -1.37
CA LEU A 222 50.36 5.85 -0.56
C LEU A 222 48.99 6.47 -0.84
N LEU A 223 48.04 5.67 -1.31
CA LEU A 223 46.69 6.09 -1.69
C LEU A 223 45.63 5.34 -0.89
N HIS A 224 44.53 6.02 -0.55
CA HIS A 224 43.32 5.37 -0.04
C HIS A 224 42.17 5.59 -1.03
N SER A 225 41.33 4.57 -1.28
CA SER A 225 40.25 4.68 -2.27
C SER A 225 39.29 5.84 -1.97
N ALA A 226 38.99 6.09 -0.70
CA ALA A 226 38.12 7.19 -0.25
C ALA A 226 38.77 8.59 -0.22
N ASN A 227 40.08 8.70 -0.50
CA ASN A 227 40.80 9.97 -0.59
C ASN A 227 41.84 9.87 -1.71
N TRP A 228 41.32 9.72 -2.93
CA TRP A 228 42.12 9.45 -4.11
C TRP A 228 42.81 10.71 -4.63
N ASP A 229 44.13 10.67 -4.76
CA ASP A 229 44.89 11.70 -5.48
C ASP A 229 45.02 11.33 -6.97
N ALA A 230 44.37 12.11 -7.83
CA ALA A 230 44.36 11.91 -9.27
C ALA A 230 45.70 12.27 -9.95
N ASN A 231 46.64 12.89 -9.24
CA ASN A 231 47.93 13.29 -9.80
C ASN A 231 48.98 12.16 -9.76
N VAL A 232 48.70 11.06 -9.07
CA VAL A 232 49.62 9.92 -8.99
C VAL A 232 49.57 9.13 -10.30
N ASP A 233 50.69 9.11 -11.03
CA ASP A 233 50.85 8.33 -12.25
C ASP A 233 51.15 6.85 -11.93
N LEU A 234 50.26 5.97 -12.37
CA LEU A 234 50.37 4.52 -12.20
C LEU A 234 51.06 3.83 -13.39
N LYS A 235 51.34 4.57 -14.47
CA LYS A 235 51.87 4.01 -15.70
C LYS A 235 53.22 3.34 -15.48
N ASP A 236 53.34 2.10 -15.93
CA ASP A 236 54.56 1.28 -15.86
C ASP A 236 55.10 1.06 -14.42
N LYS A 237 54.26 1.28 -13.39
CA LYS A 237 54.60 1.07 -11.96
C LYS A 237 54.28 -0.35 -11.48
N SER A 238 55.00 -0.81 -10.47
CA SER A 238 54.62 -1.95 -9.63
C SER A 238 53.70 -1.46 -8.51
N VAL A 239 52.47 -1.98 -8.44
CA VAL A 239 51.43 -1.45 -7.54
C VAL A 239 50.90 -2.53 -6.61
N ALA A 240 50.80 -2.24 -5.31
CA ALA A 240 50.07 -3.07 -4.36
C ALA A 240 48.64 -2.55 -4.18
N VAL A 241 47.63 -3.41 -4.29
CA VAL A 241 46.24 -3.09 -3.95
C VAL A 241 45.77 -3.93 -2.78
N ILE A 242 45.50 -3.29 -1.63
CA ILE A 242 45.11 -3.97 -0.39
C ILE A 242 43.59 -3.92 -0.22
N GLY A 243 42.95 -5.10 -0.26
CA GLY A 243 41.53 -5.28 0.05
C GLY A 243 40.67 -5.58 -1.18
N ASN A 244 39.80 -6.58 -1.06
CA ASN A 244 38.90 -7.07 -2.10
C ASN A 244 37.41 -6.74 -1.81
N GLY A 245 37.15 -5.57 -1.21
CA GLY A 245 35.79 -5.01 -1.13
C GLY A 245 35.38 -4.38 -2.45
N SER A 246 34.22 -3.70 -2.50
CA SER A 246 33.70 -3.09 -3.73
C SER A 246 34.69 -2.13 -4.40
N SER A 247 35.45 -1.34 -3.62
CA SER A 247 36.50 -0.47 -4.18
C SER A 247 37.64 -1.26 -4.83
N GLY A 248 38.12 -2.34 -4.20
CA GLY A 248 39.17 -3.19 -4.78
C GLY A 248 38.70 -3.87 -6.07
N LEU A 249 37.46 -4.38 -6.07
CA LEU A 249 36.83 -4.99 -7.24
C LEU A 249 36.73 -4.06 -8.46
N GLN A 250 36.68 -2.75 -8.23
CA GLN A 250 36.60 -1.73 -9.28
C GLN A 250 37.99 -1.20 -9.68
N ILE A 251 38.87 -0.95 -8.70
CA ILE A 251 40.22 -0.41 -8.94
C ILE A 251 41.07 -1.40 -9.72
N VAL A 252 41.12 -2.67 -9.30
CA VAL A 252 42.01 -3.69 -9.88
C VAL A 252 41.84 -3.82 -11.40
N PRO A 253 40.64 -4.06 -11.96
CA PRO A 253 40.47 -4.13 -13.40
C PRO A 253 40.67 -2.77 -14.09
N ALA A 254 40.35 -1.65 -13.44
CA ALA A 254 40.45 -0.33 -14.04
C ALA A 254 41.90 0.13 -14.26
N ILE A 255 42.82 -0.21 -13.36
CA ILE A 255 44.24 0.22 -13.47
C ILE A 255 45.14 -0.83 -14.13
N LEU A 256 44.65 -2.07 -14.32
CA LEU A 256 45.41 -3.17 -14.91
C LEU A 256 46.09 -2.83 -16.26
N PRO A 257 45.46 -2.08 -17.19
CA PRO A 257 46.11 -1.71 -18.45
C PRO A 257 47.36 -0.83 -18.26
N ASP A 258 47.37 0.01 -17.23
CA ASP A 258 48.39 1.06 -17.04
C ASP A 258 49.60 0.57 -16.25
N VAL A 259 49.41 -0.37 -15.33
CA VAL A 259 50.48 -0.86 -14.44
C VAL A 259 51.42 -1.87 -15.14
N ARG A 260 52.69 -1.91 -14.69
CA ARG A 260 53.65 -2.94 -15.10
C ARG A 260 53.35 -4.28 -14.42
N HIS A 261 53.11 -4.23 -13.11
CA HIS A 261 52.83 -5.39 -12.26
C HIS A 261 51.92 -4.99 -11.10
N MET A 262 51.06 -5.91 -10.63
CA MET A 262 50.14 -5.67 -9.52
C MET A 262 50.16 -6.80 -8.49
N ASP A 263 50.40 -6.45 -7.24
CA ASP A 263 50.22 -7.33 -6.09
C ASP A 263 48.86 -7.04 -5.45
N HIS A 264 47.88 -7.94 -5.61
CA HIS A 264 46.55 -7.76 -5.04
C HIS A 264 46.34 -8.60 -3.78
N TYR A 265 46.20 -7.94 -2.63
CA TYR A 265 46.08 -8.59 -1.33
C TYR A 265 44.62 -8.86 -0.98
N ILE A 266 44.25 -10.15 -0.99
CA ILE A 266 42.90 -10.65 -0.78
C ILE A 266 42.82 -11.32 0.59
N ARG A 267 42.16 -10.67 1.55
CA ARG A 267 42.02 -11.20 2.91
C ARG A 267 40.77 -12.06 3.11
N GLY A 268 39.65 -11.64 2.53
CA GLY A 268 38.33 -12.20 2.84
C GLY A 268 37.72 -12.92 1.65
N ARG A 269 37.11 -14.09 1.88
CA ARG A 269 36.27 -14.75 0.89
C ARG A 269 35.03 -13.91 0.61
N SER A 270 34.63 -13.82 -0.67
CA SER A 270 33.48 -13.02 -1.13
C SER A 270 32.90 -13.60 -2.41
N TRP A 271 31.58 -13.58 -2.54
CA TRP A 271 30.89 -13.93 -3.79
C TRP A 271 31.06 -12.81 -4.81
N ILE A 272 31.59 -13.13 -6.00
CA ILE A 272 31.73 -12.21 -7.13
C ILE A 272 30.90 -12.78 -8.29
N VAL A 273 29.66 -12.31 -8.41
CA VAL A 273 28.67 -12.89 -9.31
C VAL A 273 28.13 -11.82 -10.26
N GLY A 274 27.98 -12.16 -11.54
CA GLY A 274 27.38 -11.27 -12.53
C GLY A 274 25.94 -10.87 -12.18
N LEU A 275 25.46 -9.76 -12.71
CA LEU A 275 24.19 -9.17 -12.27
C LEU A 275 22.96 -9.98 -12.68
N PHE A 276 22.00 -9.96 -11.76
CA PHE A 276 20.63 -10.40 -12.00
C PHE A 276 19.91 -9.37 -12.86
N GLY A 277 19.52 -9.80 -14.06
CA GLY A 277 18.67 -9.05 -14.98
C GLY A 277 17.80 -10.03 -15.76
N ASP A 278 16.87 -9.51 -16.55
CA ASP A 278 16.20 -10.31 -17.58
C ASP A 278 17.24 -10.94 -18.56
N PRO A 279 16.85 -11.97 -19.33
CA PRO A 279 17.75 -12.64 -20.26
C PRO A 279 18.50 -11.69 -21.20
N GLU A 280 17.84 -10.64 -21.69
CA GLU A 280 18.43 -9.65 -22.60
C GLU A 280 19.52 -8.82 -21.91
N THR A 281 19.24 -8.30 -20.71
CA THR A 281 20.23 -7.58 -19.91
C THR A 281 21.45 -8.44 -19.60
N ARG A 282 21.24 -9.71 -19.24
CA ARG A 282 22.34 -10.66 -18.99
C ARG A 282 23.16 -10.95 -20.26
N GLN A 283 22.50 -11.03 -21.40
CA GLN A 283 23.16 -11.20 -22.69
C GLN A 283 24.01 -9.97 -23.04
N ARG A 284 23.47 -8.75 -22.92
CA ARG A 284 24.21 -7.51 -23.17
C ARG A 284 25.43 -7.37 -22.25
N ILE A 285 25.28 -7.68 -20.96
CA ILE A 285 26.39 -7.71 -20.00
C ILE A 285 27.47 -8.71 -20.43
N LYS A 286 27.06 -9.91 -20.86
CA LYS A 286 27.99 -10.94 -21.32
C LYS A 286 28.73 -10.53 -22.59
N GLU A 287 28.03 -9.97 -23.57
CA GLU A 287 28.59 -9.50 -24.84
C GLU A 287 29.56 -8.33 -24.65
N ALA A 288 29.26 -7.42 -23.72
CA ALA A 288 30.13 -6.32 -23.34
C ALA A 288 31.30 -6.74 -22.43
N GLY A 289 31.37 -8.00 -21.98
CA GLY A 289 32.35 -8.46 -21.00
C GLY A 289 32.21 -7.79 -19.62
N GLY A 290 31.03 -7.22 -19.31
CA GLY A 290 30.83 -6.43 -18.10
C GLY A 290 29.73 -5.38 -18.23
N ASN A 291 30.06 -4.14 -17.88
CA ASN A 291 29.13 -3.00 -17.98
C ASN A 291 28.98 -2.57 -19.45
N PHE A 292 27.74 -2.45 -19.94
CA PHE A 292 27.49 -2.02 -21.32
C PHE A 292 27.10 -0.53 -21.39
N GLN A 293 27.37 0.08 -22.55
CA GLN A 293 26.95 1.44 -22.88
C GLN A 293 25.63 1.43 -23.65
N TYR A 294 24.81 2.46 -23.44
CA TYR A 294 23.61 2.70 -24.22
C TYR A 294 23.97 3.38 -25.54
N SER A 295 23.29 3.01 -26.62
CA SER A 295 23.51 3.66 -27.91
C SER A 295 22.94 5.09 -27.91
N PRO A 296 23.47 6.00 -28.74
CA PRO A 296 22.88 7.33 -28.92
C PRO A 296 21.40 7.27 -29.34
N ASP A 297 21.04 6.28 -30.16
CA ASP A 297 19.66 6.07 -30.62
C ASP A 297 18.74 5.64 -29.46
N GLU A 298 19.20 4.77 -28.55
CA GLU A 298 18.44 4.39 -27.34
C GLU A 298 18.16 5.63 -26.49
N ILE A 299 19.20 6.44 -26.21
CA ILE A 299 19.09 7.65 -25.41
C ILE A 299 18.12 8.66 -26.06
N GLN A 300 18.28 8.91 -27.36
CA GLN A 300 17.40 9.83 -28.11
C GLN A 300 15.95 9.34 -28.13
N SER A 301 15.74 8.02 -28.22
CA SER A 301 14.40 7.42 -28.17
C SER A 301 13.74 7.68 -26.80
N TRP A 302 14.48 7.56 -25.70
CA TRP A 302 13.95 7.79 -24.35
C TRP A 302 13.71 9.27 -24.03
N GLU A 303 14.44 10.17 -24.66
CA GLU A 303 14.17 11.62 -24.57
C GLU A 303 12.86 12.02 -25.26
N THR A 304 12.53 11.35 -26.36
CA THR A 304 11.36 11.68 -27.19
C THR A 304 10.11 10.89 -26.78
N ASP A 305 10.27 9.64 -26.34
CA ASP A 305 9.22 8.74 -25.88
C ASP A 305 9.32 8.41 -24.37
N ARG A 306 8.52 9.15 -23.60
CA ARG A 306 8.41 8.96 -22.14
C ARG A 306 7.82 7.61 -21.75
N GLU A 307 6.87 7.06 -22.52
CA GLU A 307 6.22 5.81 -22.16
C GLU A 307 7.17 4.62 -22.35
N ALA A 308 7.91 4.59 -23.46
CA ALA A 308 8.98 3.59 -23.67
C ALA A 308 10.04 3.67 -22.58
N TYR A 309 10.48 4.88 -22.23
CA TYR A 309 11.45 5.07 -21.16
C TYR A 309 10.94 4.57 -19.80
N LEU A 310 9.71 4.90 -19.42
CA LEU A 310 9.11 4.43 -18.17
C LEU A 310 8.93 2.92 -18.16
N LYS A 311 8.61 2.30 -19.30
CA LYS A 311 8.54 0.84 -19.42
C LYS A 311 9.90 0.20 -19.14
N TYR A 312 10.98 0.72 -19.73
CA TYR A 312 12.34 0.25 -19.48
C TYR A 312 12.76 0.42 -18.02
N ARG A 313 12.53 1.60 -17.43
CA ARG A 313 12.81 1.84 -16.01
C ARG A 313 12.05 0.87 -15.10
N ARG A 314 10.75 0.63 -15.38
CA ARG A 314 9.91 -0.30 -14.61
C ARG A 314 10.39 -1.74 -14.70
N SER A 315 10.94 -2.19 -15.85
CA SER A 315 11.47 -3.55 -15.97
C SER A 315 12.70 -3.75 -15.08
N ILE A 316 13.61 -2.77 -15.04
CA ILE A 316 14.78 -2.79 -14.14
C ILE A 316 14.33 -2.83 -12.68
N GLU A 317 13.45 -1.92 -12.27
CA GLU A 317 12.93 -1.86 -10.90
C GLU A 317 12.19 -3.15 -10.51
N HIS A 318 11.40 -3.73 -11.42
CA HIS A 318 10.72 -5.00 -11.20
C HIS A 318 11.73 -6.13 -10.90
N ASN A 319 12.81 -6.23 -11.68
CA ASN A 319 13.84 -7.24 -11.48
C ASN A 319 14.61 -7.07 -10.16
N ILE A 320 14.87 -5.83 -9.75
CA ILE A 320 15.52 -5.51 -8.47
C ILE A 320 14.62 -5.89 -7.29
N ASN A 321 13.31 -5.63 -7.38
CA ASN A 321 12.38 -5.82 -6.27
C ASN A 321 11.84 -7.26 -6.11
N LYS A 322 11.80 -8.07 -7.19
CA LYS A 322 11.20 -9.42 -7.15
C LYS A 322 12.00 -10.47 -6.36
N ASN A 323 13.29 -10.24 -6.11
CA ASN A 323 14.20 -11.24 -5.56
C ASN A 323 14.34 -11.22 -4.03
N PHE A 324 13.39 -10.65 -3.27
CA PHE A 324 13.52 -10.55 -1.81
C PHE A 324 13.67 -11.91 -1.08
N GLY A 325 13.09 -12.99 -1.64
CA GLY A 325 13.13 -14.33 -1.06
C GLY A 325 14.55 -14.93 -0.91
N VAL A 326 15.53 -14.48 -1.70
CA VAL A 326 16.92 -14.99 -1.66
C VAL A 326 17.65 -14.65 -0.36
N LEU A 327 17.14 -13.69 0.42
CA LEU A 327 17.76 -13.26 1.68
C LEU A 327 17.45 -14.20 2.85
N PHE A 328 16.49 -15.11 2.69
CA PHE A 328 16.09 -16.03 3.75
C PHE A 328 16.87 -17.33 3.67
N SER A 329 17.37 -17.78 4.82
CA SER A 329 18.17 -19.00 4.92
C SER A 329 17.32 -20.24 4.65
N GLY A 330 17.89 -21.24 3.96
CA GLY A 330 17.22 -22.52 3.70
C GLY A 330 16.14 -22.49 2.60
N THR A 331 15.97 -21.38 1.88
CA THR A 331 15.06 -21.31 0.73
C THR A 331 15.65 -21.95 -0.53
N SER A 332 14.80 -22.41 -1.44
CA SER A 332 15.22 -22.94 -2.75
C SER A 332 15.92 -21.88 -3.59
N GLU A 333 15.43 -20.65 -3.53
CA GLU A 333 15.91 -19.49 -4.25
C GLU A 333 17.36 -19.19 -3.85
N GLN A 334 17.64 -19.26 -2.55
CA GLN A 334 19.00 -19.04 -2.07
C GLN A 334 19.94 -20.20 -2.39
N THR A 335 19.45 -21.44 -2.32
CA THR A 335 20.23 -22.61 -2.73
C THR A 335 20.62 -22.53 -4.21
N ASN A 336 19.66 -22.18 -5.07
CA ASN A 336 19.87 -21.99 -6.50
C ASN A 336 20.85 -20.85 -6.78
N LEU A 337 20.72 -19.73 -6.05
CA LEU A 337 21.63 -18.61 -6.17
C LEU A 337 23.07 -19.01 -5.80
N ARG A 338 23.26 -19.80 -4.74
CA ARG A 338 24.57 -20.31 -4.35
C ARG A 338 25.19 -21.19 -5.45
N LEU A 339 24.42 -22.10 -6.03
CA LEU A 339 24.89 -22.97 -7.11
C LEU A 339 25.29 -22.16 -8.35
N LEU A 340 24.44 -21.22 -8.78
CA LEU A 340 24.73 -20.33 -9.91
C LEU A 340 25.99 -19.48 -9.65
N ALA A 341 26.17 -19.00 -8.42
CA ALA A 341 27.35 -18.23 -8.05
C ALA A 341 28.63 -19.08 -8.08
N GLN A 342 28.57 -20.32 -7.57
CA GLN A 342 29.68 -21.26 -7.63
C GLN A 342 30.07 -21.59 -9.07
N GLU A 343 29.10 -21.96 -9.91
CA GLU A 343 29.33 -22.30 -11.32
C GLU A 343 29.92 -21.10 -12.09
N SER A 344 29.35 -19.91 -11.90
CA SER A 344 29.82 -18.69 -12.56
C SER A 344 31.26 -18.34 -12.18
N MET A 345 31.61 -18.38 -10.88
CA MET A 345 32.96 -18.09 -10.42
C MET A 345 33.96 -19.15 -10.90
N ALA A 346 33.60 -20.44 -10.81
CA ALA A 346 34.44 -21.54 -11.26
C ALA A 346 34.74 -21.44 -12.77
N GLN A 347 33.72 -21.11 -13.57
CA GLN A 347 33.88 -20.93 -15.01
C GLN A 347 34.80 -19.76 -15.36
N ARG A 348 34.65 -18.62 -14.69
CA ARG A 348 35.46 -17.40 -14.94
C ARG A 348 36.91 -17.55 -14.47
N LEU A 349 37.16 -18.39 -13.46
CA LEU A 349 38.49 -18.70 -12.93
C LEU A 349 39.02 -20.07 -13.35
N LYS A 350 38.51 -20.65 -14.45
CA LYS A 350 38.91 -22.00 -14.92
C LYS A 350 40.43 -22.16 -15.14
N GLU A 351 41.12 -21.06 -15.47
CA GLU A 351 42.56 -21.03 -15.73
C GLU A 351 43.39 -20.84 -14.45
N ARG A 352 42.74 -20.46 -13.34
CA ARG A 352 43.33 -20.22 -12.01
C ARG A 352 42.47 -20.87 -10.90
N PRO A 353 42.36 -22.21 -10.87
CA PRO A 353 41.55 -22.92 -9.87
C PRO A 353 42.05 -22.67 -8.43
N ASP A 354 43.35 -22.41 -8.26
CA ASP A 354 43.96 -22.01 -6.99
C ASP A 354 43.33 -20.74 -6.39
N ILE A 355 43.03 -19.75 -7.24
CA ILE A 355 42.36 -18.52 -6.80
C ILE A 355 40.88 -18.79 -6.47
N TYR A 356 40.20 -19.64 -7.26
CA TYR A 356 38.80 -19.99 -7.00
C TYR A 356 38.61 -20.63 -5.63
N GLU A 357 39.45 -21.61 -5.29
CA GLU A 357 39.41 -22.30 -3.99
C GLU A 357 39.61 -21.33 -2.81
N HIS A 358 40.47 -20.32 -2.98
CA HIS A 358 40.68 -19.28 -1.96
C HIS A 358 39.53 -18.28 -1.84
N LEU A 359 38.86 -17.95 -2.95
CA LEU A 359 37.76 -16.98 -2.97
C LEU A 359 36.42 -17.56 -2.55
N GLN A 360 36.20 -18.88 -2.72
CA GLN A 360 34.93 -19.55 -2.48
C GLN A 360 34.46 -19.40 -1.02
N PRO A 361 33.36 -18.68 -0.76
CA PRO A 361 32.88 -18.49 0.61
C PRO A 361 32.15 -19.70 1.19
N ASP A 362 32.30 -19.91 2.49
CA ASP A 362 31.54 -20.94 3.22
C ASP A 362 30.11 -20.45 3.56
N PHE A 363 29.93 -19.14 3.69
CA PHE A 363 28.64 -18.48 3.93
C PHE A 363 27.84 -18.27 2.63
N SER A 364 26.54 -18.13 2.75
CA SER A 364 25.60 -17.97 1.63
C SER A 364 25.71 -16.60 0.95
N PRO A 365 25.37 -16.49 -0.35
CA PRO A 365 25.25 -15.21 -1.05
C PRO A 365 24.43 -14.18 -0.26
N TYR A 366 24.72 -12.89 -0.41
CA TYR A 366 24.16 -11.78 0.38
C TYR A 366 24.55 -11.67 1.86
N CYS A 367 25.17 -12.66 2.52
CA CYS A 367 25.67 -12.45 3.89
C CYS A 367 26.60 -11.20 3.97
N LYS A 368 27.34 -10.96 2.89
CA LYS A 368 27.96 -9.68 2.55
C LYS A 368 27.27 -9.08 1.33
N ARG A 369 27.36 -7.76 1.15
CA ARG A 369 26.92 -7.08 -0.08
C ARG A 369 27.54 -7.76 -1.29
N MET A 370 26.70 -8.22 -2.22
CA MET A 370 27.19 -8.75 -3.47
C MET A 370 27.63 -7.59 -4.35
N SER A 371 28.80 -7.72 -4.96
CA SER A 371 29.32 -6.75 -5.91
C SER A 371 29.61 -7.45 -7.24
N PRO A 372 29.16 -6.90 -8.38
CA PRO A 372 29.27 -7.58 -9.65
C PRO A 372 30.70 -7.78 -10.17
N GLY A 373 31.61 -6.85 -9.80
CA GLY A 373 33.01 -6.88 -10.21
C GLY A 373 33.25 -7.17 -11.70
N PRO A 374 32.72 -6.34 -12.64
CA PRO A 374 33.01 -6.51 -14.07
C PRO A 374 34.53 -6.53 -14.32
N GLY A 375 35.03 -7.56 -15.01
CA GLY A 375 36.45 -7.73 -15.31
C GLY A 375 37.36 -8.10 -14.13
N TYR A 376 36.86 -8.17 -12.89
CA TYR A 376 37.70 -8.42 -11.72
C TYR A 376 38.28 -9.83 -11.68
N LEU A 377 37.46 -10.87 -11.89
CA LEU A 377 37.95 -12.25 -11.89
C LEU A 377 38.94 -12.49 -13.04
N GLU A 378 38.68 -11.87 -14.19
CA GLU A 378 39.56 -11.89 -15.35
C GLU A 378 40.89 -11.18 -15.07
N ALA A 379 40.85 -10.06 -14.33
CA ALA A 379 42.05 -9.36 -13.90
C ALA A 379 42.91 -10.23 -12.97
N LEU A 380 42.32 -11.03 -12.07
CA LEU A 380 43.07 -11.95 -11.21
C LEU A 380 43.75 -13.10 -11.98
N ALA A 381 43.22 -13.44 -13.17
CA ALA A 381 43.83 -14.44 -14.05
C ALA A 381 44.95 -13.86 -14.93
N SER A 382 45.09 -12.53 -14.98
CA SER A 382 46.12 -11.86 -15.77
C SER A 382 47.53 -12.22 -15.29
N PRO A 383 48.51 -12.42 -16.20
CA PRO A 383 49.90 -12.65 -15.81
C PRO A 383 50.56 -11.42 -15.16
N LYS A 384 49.94 -10.23 -15.22
CA LYS A 384 50.41 -9.03 -14.53
C LYS A 384 49.98 -8.96 -13.06
N VAL A 385 49.14 -9.89 -12.58
CA VAL A 385 48.51 -9.80 -11.25
C VAL A 385 48.86 -11.02 -10.40
N ASP A 386 49.49 -10.75 -9.25
CA ASP A 386 49.69 -11.72 -8.19
C ASP A 386 48.56 -11.59 -7.16
N ALA A 387 47.68 -12.61 -7.08
CA ALA A 387 46.63 -12.69 -6.08
C ALA A 387 47.19 -13.25 -4.75
N ILE A 388 47.50 -12.36 -3.81
CA ILE A 388 48.18 -12.70 -2.55
C ILE A 388 47.15 -12.92 -1.44
N THR A 389 47.13 -14.14 -0.89
CA THR A 389 46.25 -14.53 0.23
C THR A 389 46.98 -14.61 1.57
N SER A 390 48.31 -14.58 1.55
CA SER A 390 49.16 -14.46 2.74
C SER A 390 48.90 -13.15 3.49
N GLY A 391 48.78 -13.21 4.82
CA GLY A 391 48.57 -12.02 5.64
C GLY A 391 49.76 -11.05 5.59
N ILE A 392 49.50 -9.75 5.67
CA ILE A 392 50.55 -8.71 5.76
C ILE A 392 51.04 -8.64 7.22
N ILE A 393 52.36 -8.68 7.43
CA ILE A 393 52.99 -8.51 8.75
C ILE A 393 53.35 -7.04 8.98
N LYS A 394 54.07 -6.44 8.03
CA LYS A 394 54.57 -5.06 8.11
C LYS A 394 54.84 -4.49 6.72
N ILE A 395 54.99 -3.18 6.66
CA ILE A 395 55.46 -2.41 5.51
C ILE A 395 56.79 -1.75 5.92
N ASP A 396 57.75 -1.69 5.00
CA ASP A 396 59.01 -0.96 5.19
C ASP A 396 59.13 0.17 4.17
N GLU A 397 60.32 0.77 4.05
CA GLU A 397 60.59 1.88 3.15
C GLU A 397 60.36 1.54 1.66
N THR A 398 60.32 0.27 1.29
CA THR A 398 60.38 -0.20 -0.10
C THR A 398 59.22 -1.10 -0.51
N GLY A 399 58.49 -1.71 0.44
CA GLY A 399 57.41 -2.63 0.11
C GLY A 399 56.78 -3.35 1.28
N ILE A 400 56.15 -4.50 0.98
CA ILE A 400 55.27 -5.22 1.90
C ILE A 400 55.90 -6.57 2.29
N PHE A 401 55.88 -6.90 3.58
CA PHE A 401 56.23 -8.23 4.10
C PHE A 401 54.98 -9.06 4.39
N THR A 402 54.95 -10.27 3.84
CA THR A 402 53.86 -11.22 4.04
C THR A 402 54.23 -12.36 5.00
N ALA A 403 53.21 -13.04 5.53
CA ALA A 403 53.34 -14.10 6.53
C ALA A 403 54.09 -15.35 6.04
N ASP A 404 54.20 -15.52 4.72
CA ASP A 404 55.01 -16.53 4.06
C ASP A 404 56.52 -16.18 4.01
N GLY A 405 56.93 -15.05 4.61
CA GLY A 405 58.31 -14.60 4.67
C GLY A 405 58.80 -13.85 3.43
N GLN A 406 57.92 -13.58 2.45
CA GLN A 406 58.30 -12.83 1.25
C GLN A 406 58.28 -11.31 1.49
N HIS A 407 59.25 -10.62 0.88
CA HIS A 407 59.27 -9.17 0.74
C HIS A 407 58.96 -8.80 -0.69
N ARG A 408 57.99 -7.88 -0.86
CA ARG A 408 57.41 -7.54 -2.16
C ARG A 408 57.57 -6.04 -2.41
N PRO A 409 58.61 -5.63 -3.16
CA PRO A 409 58.87 -4.22 -3.44
C PRO A 409 57.84 -3.66 -4.43
N VAL A 410 57.30 -2.49 -4.12
CA VAL A 410 56.30 -1.80 -4.95
C VAL A 410 56.55 -0.30 -4.96
N ASP A 411 56.14 0.36 -6.04
CA ASP A 411 56.26 1.81 -6.20
C ASP A 411 55.08 2.56 -5.54
N VAL A 412 53.90 1.92 -5.51
CA VAL A 412 52.63 2.51 -5.04
C VAL A 412 51.86 1.49 -4.21
N ILE A 413 51.28 1.94 -3.08
CA ILE A 413 50.35 1.15 -2.27
C ILE A 413 48.97 1.83 -2.29
N ILE A 414 47.96 1.09 -2.73
CA ILE A 414 46.55 1.50 -2.75
C ILE A 414 45.79 0.73 -1.68
N CYS A 415 45.29 1.42 -0.67
CA CYS A 415 44.40 0.87 0.35
C CYS A 415 42.94 0.98 -0.09
N ALA A 416 42.38 -0.14 -0.56
CA ALA A 416 40.95 -0.31 -0.82
C ALA A 416 40.24 -0.92 0.40
N THR A 417 40.52 -0.37 1.57
CA THR A 417 40.25 -0.98 2.89
C THR A 417 38.90 -0.60 3.51
N GLY A 418 38.10 0.22 2.82
CA GLY A 418 36.73 0.56 3.21
C GLY A 418 36.63 1.73 4.20
N PHE A 419 35.59 1.71 5.03
CA PHE A 419 35.17 2.82 5.90
C PHE A 419 34.95 2.36 7.34
N GLN A 420 34.85 3.32 8.27
CA GLN A 420 34.31 3.10 9.60
C GLN A 420 32.77 3.00 9.52
N THR A 421 32.23 1.81 9.79
CA THR A 421 30.79 1.53 9.58
C THR A 421 30.00 1.41 10.88
N SER A 422 30.66 1.48 12.04
CA SER A 422 29.96 1.45 13.32
C SER A 422 29.14 2.73 13.52
N PRO A 423 27.85 2.64 13.89
CA PRO A 423 27.05 3.81 14.24
C PRO A 423 27.66 4.62 15.40
N ALA A 424 28.44 3.98 16.28
CA ALA A 424 29.14 4.64 17.37
C ALA A 424 30.32 5.50 16.90
N SER A 425 30.83 5.22 15.70
CA SER A 425 31.98 5.92 15.11
C SER A 425 31.57 7.09 14.22
N ARG A 426 30.27 7.41 14.09
CA ARG A 426 29.80 8.55 13.28
C ARG A 426 30.43 9.87 13.73
N SER A 427 30.59 10.84 12.83
CA SER A 427 31.66 11.85 12.83
C SER A 427 31.73 12.87 13.97
N PHE A 428 30.62 13.16 14.68
CA PHE A 428 30.62 14.07 15.84
C PHE A 428 29.70 13.58 16.98
N PRO A 429 29.97 13.97 18.25
CA PRO A 429 29.11 13.62 19.37
C PRO A 429 27.80 14.42 19.36
N ILE A 430 26.70 13.75 19.71
CA ILE A 430 25.36 14.33 19.82
C ILE A 430 24.86 14.06 21.23
N TYR A 431 24.54 15.11 21.97
CA TYR A 431 24.11 15.03 23.36
C TYR A 431 22.61 15.31 23.47
N GLY A 432 21.85 14.30 23.91
CA GLY A 432 20.41 14.38 24.12
C GLY A 432 20.02 14.89 25.50
N VAL A 433 18.80 14.55 25.92
CA VAL A 433 18.25 14.84 27.25
C VAL A 433 19.19 14.33 28.35
N GLY A 434 19.39 15.14 29.40
CA GLY A 434 20.31 14.78 30.49
C GLY A 434 21.79 14.62 30.10
N GLY A 435 22.21 15.12 28.92
CA GLY A 435 23.59 15.05 28.46
C GLY A 435 24.03 13.67 27.94
N VAL A 436 23.09 12.79 27.61
CA VAL A 436 23.40 11.44 27.09
C VAL A 436 24.04 11.55 25.71
N ASN A 437 25.24 10.96 25.54
CA ASN A 437 25.95 10.91 24.27
C ASN A 437 25.44 9.75 23.40
N LEU A 438 24.94 10.08 22.19
CA LEU A 438 24.41 9.09 21.26
C LEU A 438 25.46 8.05 20.82
N ARG A 439 26.73 8.47 20.66
CA ARG A 439 27.82 7.56 20.25
C ARG A 439 28.06 6.47 21.29
N GLU A 440 28.11 6.85 22.56
CA GLU A 440 28.30 5.91 23.67
C GLU A 440 27.11 4.97 23.80
N ARG A 441 25.87 5.48 23.60
CA ARG A 441 24.68 4.65 23.56
C ARG A 441 24.75 3.63 22.41
N PHE A 442 25.06 4.08 21.20
CA PHE A 442 25.19 3.22 20.03
C PHE A 442 26.39 2.27 20.11
N GLN A 443 27.45 2.60 20.86
CA GLN A 443 28.56 1.68 21.09
C GLN A 443 28.14 0.45 21.89
N LYS A 444 27.21 0.63 22.84
CA LYS A 444 26.59 -0.48 23.59
C LYS A 444 25.58 -1.21 22.73
N ARG A 445 24.60 -0.47 22.19
CA ARG A 445 23.49 -1.03 21.42
C ARG A 445 22.85 0.05 20.55
N PRO A 446 22.99 -0.02 19.21
CA PRO A 446 22.28 0.89 18.32
C PRO A 446 20.78 0.64 18.33
N GLU A 447 20.00 1.53 18.92
CA GLU A 447 18.54 1.43 19.06
C GLU A 447 17.86 2.63 18.40
N THR A 448 16.87 2.35 17.56
CA THR A 448 16.11 3.39 16.86
C THR A 448 14.66 2.99 16.72
N TYR A 449 13.81 3.94 16.41
CA TYR A 449 12.49 3.72 15.87
C TYR A 449 12.53 3.93 14.35
N LEU A 450 12.23 2.86 13.61
CA LEU A 450 12.16 2.82 12.14
C LEU A 450 13.42 3.35 11.41
N SER A 451 14.60 3.29 12.03
CA SER A 451 15.86 3.88 11.53
C SER A 451 15.92 5.41 11.45
N VAL A 452 14.86 6.11 11.88
CA VAL A 452 14.73 7.57 11.71
C VAL A 452 15.07 8.35 12.97
N CYS A 453 14.68 7.89 14.16
CA CYS A 453 14.90 8.61 15.42
C CYS A 453 15.08 7.64 16.60
N THR A 454 15.34 8.15 17.80
CA THR A 454 15.47 7.35 19.02
C THR A 454 15.02 8.16 20.24
N ASP A 455 14.67 7.48 21.34
CA ASP A 455 14.26 8.11 22.60
C ASP A 455 15.46 8.76 23.32
N GLY A 456 15.24 9.75 24.17
CA GLY A 456 16.26 10.62 24.75
C GLY A 456 16.80 11.71 23.80
N PHE A 457 16.37 11.78 22.53
CA PHE A 457 16.87 12.71 21.50
C PHE A 457 15.69 13.39 20.78
N PRO A 458 15.00 14.34 21.42
CA PRO A 458 13.85 15.01 20.84
C PRO A 458 14.22 15.84 19.61
N ASN A 459 13.29 15.97 18.65
CA ASN A 459 13.47 16.74 17.42
C ASN A 459 14.75 16.38 16.62
N PHE A 460 15.28 15.17 16.81
CA PHE A 460 16.45 14.67 16.10
C PHE A 460 16.06 13.53 15.18
N PHE A 461 16.43 13.66 13.90
CA PHE A 461 16.12 12.67 12.88
C PHE A 461 17.35 12.30 12.05
N GLN A 462 17.35 11.09 11.53
CA GLN A 462 18.45 10.53 10.76
C GLN A 462 17.92 10.05 9.41
N SER A 463 18.51 10.55 8.33
CA SER A 463 18.51 9.85 7.06
C SER A 463 19.71 8.90 7.08
N MET A 464 19.48 7.61 6.85
CA MET A 464 20.51 6.57 6.98
C MET A 464 20.92 6.27 8.44
N GLY A 465 19.97 6.24 9.38
CA GLY A 465 20.19 5.73 10.74
C GLY A 465 20.47 4.22 10.81
N PRO A 466 20.77 3.67 11.99
CA PRO A 466 20.82 2.22 12.19
C PRO A 466 19.57 1.52 11.61
N ASN A 467 19.78 0.39 10.94
CA ASN A 467 18.76 -0.43 10.31
C ASN A 467 18.01 0.25 9.15
N SER A 468 18.64 1.15 8.39
CA SER A 468 18.01 1.85 7.27
C SER A 468 18.25 1.24 5.88
N MET A 469 19.26 0.39 5.72
CA MET A 469 19.66 -0.07 4.37
C MET A 469 18.87 -1.30 3.92
N PRO A 470 18.30 -1.32 2.71
CA PRO A 470 17.60 -2.51 2.27
C PRO A 470 18.57 -3.65 1.98
N GLY A 471 18.25 -4.86 2.47
CA GLY A 471 18.93 -6.09 2.03
C GLY A 471 18.58 -6.47 0.58
N ALA A 472 17.39 -6.08 0.11
CA ALA A 472 16.98 -6.13 -1.30
C ALA A 472 16.12 -4.93 -1.69
N GLY A 473 16.25 -4.53 -2.96
CA GLY A 473 15.63 -3.34 -3.52
C GLY A 473 16.57 -2.13 -3.57
N SER A 474 16.05 -0.97 -3.97
CA SER A 474 16.83 0.26 -4.12
C SER A 474 16.93 1.07 -2.82
N LEU A 475 18.16 1.38 -2.41
CA LEU A 475 18.43 2.26 -1.27
C LEU A 475 17.87 3.68 -1.49
N LEU A 476 17.86 4.15 -2.74
CA LEU A 476 17.44 5.52 -3.04
C LEU A 476 15.97 5.75 -2.69
N LEU A 477 15.12 4.73 -2.93
CA LEU A 477 13.72 4.75 -2.51
C LEU A 477 13.57 4.92 -0.99
N VAL A 478 14.43 4.26 -0.22
CA VAL A 478 14.42 4.36 1.25
C VAL A 478 14.86 5.76 1.70
N ILE A 479 15.89 6.34 1.08
CA ILE A 479 16.34 7.71 1.37
C ILE A 479 15.25 8.73 1.06
N GLU A 480 14.59 8.61 -0.11
CA GLU A 480 13.48 9.47 -0.49
C GLU A 480 12.35 9.40 0.55
N LYS A 481 11.88 8.19 0.88
CA LYS A 481 10.76 8.02 1.82
C LYS A 481 11.11 8.37 3.26
N THR A 482 12.35 8.20 3.69
CA THR A 482 12.81 8.67 5.00
C THR A 482 12.69 10.19 5.08
N ASN A 483 13.13 10.92 4.05
CA ASN A 483 13.02 12.37 4.05
C ASN A 483 11.56 12.84 3.88
N THR A 484 10.72 12.16 3.10
CA THR A 484 9.27 12.44 3.09
C THR A 484 8.63 12.19 4.46
N TYR A 485 9.03 11.16 5.20
CA TYR A 485 8.54 10.87 6.56
C TYR A 485 8.92 12.00 7.53
N ILE A 486 10.19 12.43 7.51
CA ILE A 486 10.65 13.58 8.30
C ILE A 486 9.91 14.85 7.90
N ALA A 487 9.67 15.09 6.60
CA ALA A 487 8.94 16.25 6.11
C ALA A 487 7.50 16.33 6.68
N LYS A 488 6.82 15.18 6.80
CA LYS A 488 5.49 15.11 7.44
C LYS A 488 5.55 15.45 8.92
N ILE A 489 6.60 15.04 9.62
CA ILE A 489 6.83 15.43 11.02
C ILE A 489 7.07 16.94 11.11
N LEU A 490 7.90 17.51 10.23
CA LEU A 490 8.14 18.96 10.19
C LEU A 490 6.85 19.74 9.94
N ALA A 491 6.01 19.30 9.01
CA ALA A 491 4.69 19.90 8.79
C ALA A 491 3.83 19.82 10.05
N ARG A 492 3.72 18.64 10.66
CA ARG A 492 3.00 18.47 11.94
C ARG A 492 3.53 19.41 13.02
N MET A 493 4.85 19.58 13.14
CA MET A 493 5.43 20.52 14.09
C MET A 493 5.12 21.98 13.77
N ALA A 494 5.07 22.33 12.48
CA ALA A 494 4.86 23.69 12.00
C ALA A 494 3.41 24.14 12.22
N TYR A 495 2.46 23.33 11.76
CA TYR A 495 1.04 23.67 11.74
C TYR A 495 0.43 23.48 13.14
N ASP A 496 0.76 22.37 13.82
CA ASP A 496 0.15 22.01 15.10
C ASP A 496 0.82 22.62 16.34
N ASN A 497 1.73 23.58 16.14
CA ASN A 497 2.41 24.30 17.22
C ASN A 497 3.28 23.43 18.15
N ILE A 498 3.82 22.31 17.65
CA ILE A 498 4.58 21.38 18.50
C ILE A 498 6.02 21.88 18.66
N ALA A 499 6.45 22.08 19.90
CA ALA A 499 7.82 22.47 20.28
C ALA A 499 8.76 21.25 20.31
N ARG A 500 8.27 20.12 20.82
CA ARG A 500 9.07 18.89 21.02
C ARG A 500 8.28 17.68 20.53
N ILE A 501 8.92 16.82 19.75
CA ILE A 501 8.43 15.51 19.34
C ILE A 501 9.53 14.46 19.55
N GLU A 502 9.16 13.29 20.04
CA GLU A 502 10.09 12.20 20.33
C GLU A 502 9.39 10.83 20.29
N PRO A 503 10.02 9.75 19.79
CA PRO A 503 9.41 8.42 19.86
C PRO A 503 9.35 7.91 21.30
N LYS A 504 8.29 7.18 21.65
CA LYS A 504 8.19 6.52 22.95
C LYS A 504 9.28 5.46 23.10
N ARG A 505 9.87 5.34 24.30
CA ARG A 505 10.93 4.35 24.56
C ARG A 505 10.51 2.91 24.27
N ASN A 506 9.26 2.54 24.56
CA ASN A 506 8.75 1.18 24.30
C ASN A 506 8.68 0.84 22.80
N VAL A 507 8.41 1.81 21.92
CA VAL A 507 8.38 1.56 20.47
C VAL A 507 9.78 1.45 19.87
N VAL A 508 10.76 2.18 20.41
CA VAL A 508 12.19 2.03 20.07
C VAL A 508 12.67 0.62 20.44
N GLN A 509 12.33 0.15 21.64
CA GLN A 509 12.65 -1.21 22.08
C GLN A 509 11.95 -2.26 21.19
N ALA A 510 10.66 -2.11 20.95
CA ALA A 510 9.89 -3.06 20.15
C ALA A 510 10.44 -3.20 18.71
N PHE A 511 10.83 -2.09 18.08
CA PHE A 511 11.46 -2.15 16.74
C PHE A 511 12.84 -2.79 16.79
N THR A 512 13.63 -2.50 17.83
CA THR A 512 14.95 -3.11 18.05
C THR A 512 14.83 -4.63 18.20
N ASP A 513 13.89 -5.10 19.02
CA ASP A 513 13.64 -6.53 19.24
C ASP A 513 13.08 -7.20 17.98
N TYR A 514 12.24 -6.49 17.23
CA TYR A 514 11.77 -6.97 15.92
C TYR A 514 12.93 -7.18 14.96
N CYS A 515 13.86 -6.23 14.84
CA CYS A 515 15.06 -6.37 13.99
C CYS A 515 15.87 -7.60 14.40
N ASP A 516 16.15 -7.75 15.69
CA ASP A 516 16.97 -8.83 16.22
C ASP A 516 16.36 -10.22 15.95
N ASN A 517 15.04 -10.33 15.99
CA ASN A 517 14.35 -11.58 15.69
C ASN A 517 14.19 -11.81 14.18
N PHE A 518 13.93 -10.74 13.41
CA PHE A 518 13.79 -10.82 11.96
C PHE A 518 15.06 -11.36 11.29
N PHE A 519 16.25 -10.90 11.71
CA PHE A 519 17.48 -11.32 11.03
C PHE A 519 17.90 -12.76 11.31
N LYS A 520 17.45 -13.40 12.39
CA LYS A 520 17.79 -14.80 12.74
C LYS A 520 17.44 -15.81 11.64
N GLN A 521 16.41 -15.53 10.86
CA GLN A 521 15.94 -16.37 9.75
C GLN A 521 16.57 -16.00 8.38
N THR A 522 17.49 -15.03 8.36
CA THR A 522 18.10 -14.51 7.14
C THR A 522 19.56 -14.93 7.02
N VAL A 523 20.08 -14.88 5.79
CA VAL A 523 21.47 -15.19 5.48
C VAL A 523 22.45 -14.21 6.13
N PHE A 524 21.97 -13.03 6.54
CA PHE A 524 22.79 -12.04 7.24
C PHE A 524 23.20 -12.48 8.66
N ALA A 525 22.49 -13.43 9.27
CA ALA A 525 22.84 -14.00 10.57
C ALA A 525 23.94 -15.07 10.51
N GLU A 526 24.30 -15.55 9.32
CA GLU A 526 25.40 -16.53 9.18
C GLU A 526 26.76 -15.94 9.58
N GLU A 527 27.74 -16.79 9.89
CA GLU A 527 29.07 -16.39 10.38
C GLU A 527 29.97 -15.81 9.28
N CYS A 528 29.61 -14.64 8.75
CA CYS A 528 30.44 -13.85 7.85
C CYS A 528 30.85 -12.51 8.49
N ASN A 529 32.09 -12.10 8.22
CA ASN A 529 32.58 -10.78 8.62
C ASN A 529 32.09 -9.73 7.62
N SER A 530 30.98 -9.07 7.94
CA SER A 530 30.30 -8.08 7.11
C SER A 530 30.17 -6.77 7.86
N TRP A 531 30.34 -5.65 7.15
CA TRP A 531 30.12 -4.32 7.72
C TRP A 531 28.66 -4.05 8.13
N TYR A 532 27.73 -4.93 7.73
CA TYR A 532 26.34 -4.92 8.20
C TYR A 532 26.21 -5.11 9.72
N LYS A 533 27.24 -5.68 10.34
CA LYS A 533 27.24 -6.09 11.74
C LYS A 533 28.05 -5.13 12.60
N THR A 534 27.56 -4.91 13.82
CA THR A 534 28.30 -4.23 14.89
C THR A 534 28.61 -5.19 16.02
N TYR A 535 29.69 -4.91 16.73
CA TYR A 535 30.24 -5.73 17.79
C TYR A 535 30.92 -4.83 18.82
N GLU A 536 31.14 -5.35 20.02
CA GLU A 536 31.81 -4.61 21.09
C GLU A 536 33.26 -4.29 20.72
N THR A 537 33.76 -3.17 21.25
CA THR A 537 35.14 -2.74 20.99
C THR A 537 36.12 -3.76 21.57
N GLY A 538 37.07 -4.22 20.77
CA GLY A 538 38.01 -5.27 21.16
C GLY A 538 37.54 -6.71 20.88
N ALA A 539 36.34 -6.89 20.31
CA ALA A 539 35.87 -8.20 19.87
C ALA A 539 36.87 -8.89 18.93
N SER A 540 37.18 -10.15 19.24
CA SER A 540 37.98 -11.04 18.40
C SER A 540 37.33 -11.22 17.03
N ARG A 541 38.11 -11.66 16.03
CA ARG A 541 37.58 -11.84 14.67
C ARG A 541 36.41 -12.83 14.58
N GLU A 542 36.39 -13.84 15.44
CA GLU A 542 35.29 -14.82 15.47
C GLU A 542 34.02 -14.20 16.06
N GLU A 543 34.14 -13.34 17.08
CA GLU A 543 33.01 -12.59 17.63
C GLU A 543 32.44 -11.58 16.63
N GLN A 544 33.30 -10.92 15.84
CA GLN A 544 32.87 -9.99 14.80
C GLN A 544 31.95 -10.65 13.75
N LYS A 545 32.18 -11.94 13.42
CA LYS A 545 31.30 -12.69 12.50
C LYS A 545 29.90 -12.90 13.06
N ARG A 546 29.73 -12.85 14.38
CA ARG A 546 28.44 -13.02 15.08
C ARG A 546 27.85 -11.70 15.57
N GLY A 547 28.41 -10.57 15.12
CA GLY A 547 27.92 -9.24 15.50
C GLY A 547 26.46 -9.01 15.13
N ARG A 548 25.82 -8.06 15.83
CA ARG A 548 24.41 -7.70 15.65
C ARG A 548 24.21 -6.98 14.32
N ILE A 549 23.19 -7.35 13.57
CA ILE A 549 22.86 -6.71 12.29
C ILE A 549 22.25 -5.32 12.55
N THR A 550 22.98 -4.27 12.22
CA THR A 550 22.59 -2.88 12.51
C THR A 550 22.62 -1.95 11.32
N ALA A 551 23.09 -2.41 10.16
CA ALA A 551 23.00 -1.61 8.94
C ALA A 551 21.65 -1.78 8.23
N LEU A 552 21.10 -3.01 8.25
CA LEU A 552 20.04 -3.41 7.34
C LEU A 552 18.64 -3.18 7.92
N TRP A 553 17.72 -2.78 7.05
CA TRP A 553 16.27 -2.72 7.28
C TRP A 553 15.71 -4.15 7.38
N PRO A 554 14.86 -4.45 8.38
CA PRO A 554 14.26 -5.77 8.55
C PRO A 554 13.10 -6.00 7.55
N GLY A 555 13.40 -5.96 6.26
CA GLY A 555 12.42 -6.06 5.18
C GLY A 555 12.99 -5.68 3.80
N SER A 556 12.12 -5.64 2.79
CA SER A 556 12.46 -5.14 1.44
C SER A 556 12.39 -3.61 1.37
N SER A 557 12.93 -3.02 0.30
CA SER A 557 12.74 -1.60 0.01
C SER A 557 11.26 -1.23 -0.11
N LEU A 558 10.44 -2.08 -0.75
CA LEU A 558 9.00 -1.86 -0.86
C LEU A 558 8.29 -1.91 0.50
N HIS A 559 8.70 -2.83 1.39
CA HIS A 559 8.22 -2.86 2.77
C HIS A 559 8.53 -1.54 3.48
N CYS A 560 9.78 -1.07 3.42
CA CYS A 560 10.19 0.20 4.01
C CYS A 560 9.39 1.39 3.47
N VAL A 561 9.22 1.49 2.14
CA VAL A 561 8.44 2.53 1.48
C VAL A 561 7.00 2.55 1.98
N ARG A 562 6.37 1.38 2.15
CA ARG A 562 5.01 1.28 2.70
C ARG A 562 4.97 1.71 4.16
N THR A 563 5.89 1.23 5.00
CA THR A 563 5.97 1.59 6.42
C THR A 563 6.17 3.09 6.62
N LEU A 564 7.09 3.73 5.89
CA LEU A 564 7.40 5.15 6.00
C LEU A 564 6.37 6.06 5.29
N SER A 565 5.40 5.50 4.56
CA SER A 565 4.40 6.32 3.85
C SER A 565 3.39 6.99 4.79
N ARG A 566 3.17 6.44 5.98
CA ARG A 566 2.17 6.89 6.95
C ARG A 566 2.79 6.93 8.36
N PRO A 567 3.19 8.11 8.86
CA PRO A 567 3.63 8.24 10.26
C PRO A 567 2.55 7.76 11.22
N ARG A 568 2.96 6.93 12.18
CA ARG A 568 2.13 6.49 13.30
C ARG A 568 2.25 7.50 14.42
N TRP A 569 1.35 8.47 14.45
CA TRP A 569 1.40 9.58 15.39
C TRP A 569 1.26 9.13 16.85
N GLU A 570 0.63 7.99 17.09
CA GLU A 570 0.48 7.38 18.41
C GLU A 570 1.79 6.85 19.01
N ASP A 571 2.82 6.66 18.20
CA ASP A 571 4.14 6.16 18.63
C ASP A 571 5.04 7.28 19.19
N PHE A 572 4.60 8.53 19.11
CA PHE A 572 5.34 9.72 19.57
C PHE A 572 4.72 10.38 20.80
N GLU A 573 5.55 11.11 21.53
CA GLU A 573 5.17 12.05 22.58
C GLU A 573 5.40 13.48 22.09
N TYR A 574 4.54 14.40 22.54
CA TYR A 574 4.51 15.79 22.07
C TYR A 574 4.56 16.77 23.24
N LYS A 575 5.23 17.90 23.03
CA LYS A 575 5.09 19.12 23.86
C LYS A 575 4.77 20.29 22.95
N TYR A 576 3.71 21.03 23.27
CA TYR A 576 3.26 22.20 22.50
C TYR A 576 4.03 23.46 22.94
N CYS A 577 4.12 24.47 22.06
CA CYS A 577 4.85 25.72 22.34
C CYS A 577 4.19 26.58 23.43
N ASP A 578 2.87 26.49 23.57
CA ASP A 578 2.01 27.31 24.41
C ASP A 578 1.28 26.50 25.50
N ASP A 579 1.68 25.24 25.70
CA ASP A 579 1.00 24.26 26.55
C ASP A 579 -0.53 24.20 26.30
N ASN A 580 -0.94 24.41 25.05
CA ASN A 580 -2.32 24.31 24.56
C ASN A 580 -2.41 23.16 23.53
N GLU A 581 -2.95 22.02 23.96
CA GLU A 581 -3.11 20.84 23.09
C GLU A 581 -4.12 21.05 21.96
N PHE A 582 -4.98 22.07 22.07
CA PHE A 582 -5.92 22.47 21.02
C PHE A 582 -5.41 23.65 20.18
N GLY A 583 -4.18 24.13 20.44
CA GLY A 583 -3.59 25.28 19.76
C GLY A 583 -3.39 25.08 18.24
N TRP A 584 -3.37 23.82 17.77
CA TRP A 584 -3.34 23.45 16.35
C TRP A 584 -4.61 23.90 15.60
N PHE A 585 -5.74 24.06 16.29
CA PHE A 585 -7.00 24.50 15.69
C PHE A 585 -6.93 25.96 15.20
N GLY A 586 -5.98 26.74 15.73
CA GLY A 586 -5.80 28.13 15.33
C GLY A 586 -6.85 29.06 15.95
N ASN A 587 -7.08 30.19 15.27
CA ASN A 587 -8.01 31.25 15.65
C ASN A 587 -9.38 31.15 14.94
N GLY A 588 -9.63 30.06 14.22
CA GLY A 588 -10.84 29.87 13.38
C GLY A 588 -10.74 30.48 11.97
N TRP A 589 -9.61 31.05 11.58
CA TRP A 589 -9.37 31.59 10.23
C TRP A 589 -8.33 30.76 9.46
N THR A 590 -8.42 30.80 8.14
CA THR A 590 -7.31 30.49 7.21
C THR A 590 -6.53 31.76 6.83
N LEU A 591 -5.33 31.61 6.26
CA LEU A 591 -4.54 32.74 5.78
C LEU A 591 -5.24 33.47 4.63
N ALA A 592 -5.87 32.73 3.72
CA ALA A 592 -6.59 33.30 2.57
C ALA A 592 -7.77 34.17 3.02
N GLU A 593 -8.54 33.72 4.02
CA GLU A 593 -9.64 34.51 4.58
C GLU A 593 -9.15 35.75 5.35
N LYS A 594 -8.05 35.61 6.11
CA LYS A 594 -7.54 36.69 6.97
C LYS A 594 -6.89 37.82 6.18
N PHE A 595 -6.20 37.50 5.09
CA PHE A 595 -5.42 38.48 4.31
C PHE A 595 -6.09 38.91 3.01
N VAL A 596 -7.34 38.48 2.76
CA VAL A 596 -8.20 38.82 1.59
C VAL A 596 -7.39 39.00 0.32
N THR A 597 -7.08 37.89 -0.33
CA THR A 597 -6.48 37.89 -1.66
C THR A 597 -7.57 37.95 -2.73
N ASP A 598 -7.49 38.91 -3.66
CA ASP A 598 -8.43 39.04 -4.80
C ASP A 598 -8.32 37.87 -5.81
N GLU A 599 -7.42 36.92 -5.58
CA GLU A 599 -7.21 35.76 -6.42
C GLU A 599 -8.27 34.70 -6.13
N LEU A 600 -9.14 34.42 -7.12
CA LEU A 600 -10.22 33.42 -7.04
C LEU A 600 -9.73 32.07 -6.48
N GLU A 601 -8.55 31.61 -6.91
CA GLU A 601 -7.97 30.32 -6.52
C GLU A 601 -7.59 30.24 -5.03
N SER A 602 -7.35 31.38 -4.37
CA SER A 602 -6.91 31.42 -2.97
C SER A 602 -7.99 30.99 -1.96
N LEU A 603 -9.27 31.26 -2.23
CA LEU A 603 -10.41 30.86 -1.40
C LEU A 603 -11.12 29.62 -1.95
N THR A 604 -10.73 29.16 -3.15
CA THR A 604 -11.35 28.01 -3.83
C THR A 604 -10.35 26.90 -4.16
N TRP A 605 -9.16 26.92 -3.55
CA TRP A 605 -8.06 25.97 -3.81
C TRP A 605 -8.49 24.50 -3.70
N TYR A 606 -9.48 24.20 -2.86
CA TYR A 606 -10.04 22.86 -2.69
C TYR A 606 -10.73 22.32 -3.96
N LEU A 607 -11.00 23.18 -4.95
CA LEU A 607 -11.49 22.81 -6.27
C LEU A 607 -10.36 22.46 -7.26
N ASN A 608 -9.11 22.82 -6.97
CA ASN A 608 -7.95 22.54 -7.84
C ASN A 608 -7.64 21.04 -7.90
N ASP A 609 -7.91 20.29 -6.82
CA ASP A 609 -7.68 18.84 -6.73
C ASP A 609 -8.83 17.99 -7.29
N THR A 610 -9.83 18.60 -7.94
CA THR A 610 -11.01 17.88 -8.44
C THR A 610 -10.69 16.91 -9.59
N ASN A 611 -9.46 16.92 -10.13
CA ASN A 611 -8.99 16.00 -11.19
C ASN A 611 -9.91 15.94 -12.43
N VAL A 612 -10.88 16.85 -12.56
CA VAL A 612 -11.87 16.85 -13.65
C VAL A 612 -11.19 17.27 -14.94
N MET A 613 -10.33 18.30 -14.89
CA MET A 613 -9.64 18.86 -16.05
C MET A 613 -8.28 18.20 -16.34
N GLU A 614 -7.57 17.65 -15.35
CA GLU A 614 -6.37 16.81 -15.59
C GLU A 614 -6.70 15.53 -16.37
N LYS A 615 -7.87 14.94 -16.12
CA LYS A 615 -8.40 13.82 -16.91
C LYS A 615 -8.76 14.19 -18.36
N ILE A 616 -9.10 15.46 -18.61
CA ILE A 616 -9.39 15.99 -19.95
C ILE A 616 -8.08 16.38 -20.64
N SER A 617 -7.13 17.01 -19.94
CA SER A 617 -5.86 17.43 -20.51
C SER A 617 -4.91 16.26 -20.77
N VAL A 618 -4.95 15.15 -20.03
CA VAL A 618 -4.26 13.89 -20.42
C VAL A 618 -4.90 13.26 -21.67
N ALA A 619 -6.21 13.41 -21.86
CA ALA A 619 -6.89 12.97 -23.08
C ALA A 619 -6.55 13.88 -24.29
N ILE A 620 -6.35 15.19 -24.07
CA ILE A 620 -5.97 16.16 -25.11
C ILE A 620 -4.46 16.12 -25.41
N TYR A 621 -3.59 15.96 -24.41
CA TYR A 621 -2.13 15.83 -24.58
C TYR A 621 -1.74 14.55 -25.33
N ARG A 622 -2.52 13.46 -25.18
CA ARG A 622 -2.38 12.26 -26.02
C ARG A 622 -2.86 12.48 -27.45
N GLY A 623 -3.76 13.44 -27.70
CA GLY A 623 -4.20 13.82 -29.04
C GLY A 623 -3.32 14.84 -29.77
N PHE A 624 -2.49 15.62 -29.05
CA PHE A 624 -1.78 16.78 -29.63
C PHE A 624 -0.30 16.57 -29.97
N ARG A 625 0.28 15.39 -29.73
CA ARG A 625 1.67 15.10 -30.15
C ARG A 625 1.81 14.41 -31.52
N GLU A 626 0.69 14.09 -32.19
CA GLU A 626 0.72 13.50 -33.54
C GLU A 626 0.70 14.52 -34.69
N THR A 627 0.65 15.83 -34.44
CA THR A 627 0.65 16.80 -35.54
C THR A 627 1.44 18.06 -35.18
N ARG A 628 2.78 17.99 -35.32
CA ARG A 628 3.63 19.09 -35.86
C ARG A 628 5.12 18.72 -35.85
N SER A 629 5.60 18.20 -36.98
CA SER A 629 6.84 18.70 -37.61
C SER A 629 6.57 18.84 -39.10
N GLN A 630 6.76 20.06 -39.60
CA GLN A 630 6.57 20.59 -40.97
C GLN A 630 7.33 19.75 -42.03
N ASP A 631 6.96 19.64 -43.31
CA ASP A 631 6.62 20.69 -44.29
C ASP A 631 5.86 20.14 -45.51
N TRP A 632 5.11 21.03 -46.16
CA TRP A 632 4.53 20.87 -47.49
C TRP A 632 5.60 20.92 -48.59
N ALA A 633 5.60 19.95 -49.52
CA ALA A 633 5.71 20.17 -50.98
C ALA A 633 5.79 18.84 -51.78
N ARG A 634 5.11 18.84 -52.94
CA ARG A 634 5.11 17.86 -54.08
C ARG A 634 4.02 16.78 -53.99
N GLN A 635 2.96 16.93 -54.80
CA GLN A 635 2.77 16.30 -56.14
C GLN A 635 2.75 14.77 -56.02
N SER A 636 1.81 13.99 -56.54
CA SER A 636 0.62 14.15 -57.38
C SER A 636 0.15 12.71 -57.64
N ASP A 637 -1.17 12.50 -57.74
CA ASP A 637 -1.82 11.50 -58.61
C ASP A 637 -1.54 9.98 -58.49
N THR A 638 -2.67 9.27 -58.28
CA THR A 638 -3.18 8.12 -59.08
C THR A 638 -2.93 6.64 -58.71
N PHE A 639 -4.01 5.86 -58.98
CA PHE A 639 -4.22 4.40 -59.08
C PHE A 639 -4.25 3.59 -57.76
N ALA A 640 -5.38 3.06 -57.30
CA ALA A 640 -6.31 2.05 -57.84
C ALA A 640 -5.78 0.59 -57.78
N THR A 641 -6.52 -0.23 -57.03
CA THR A 641 -6.80 -1.68 -57.16
C THR A 641 -5.63 -2.66 -57.28
N ASP A 642 -5.48 -3.57 -56.32
CA ASP A 642 -5.95 -4.95 -56.53
C ASP A 642 -5.95 -5.84 -55.26
N SER A 643 -6.92 -6.75 -55.31
CA SER A 643 -7.45 -7.68 -54.32
C SER A 643 -6.57 -8.89 -54.00
N PHE A 644 -6.62 -9.40 -52.76
CA PHE A 644 -6.61 -10.83 -52.47
C PHE A 644 -7.50 -11.15 -51.27
N THR A 645 -8.60 -11.87 -51.56
CA THR A 645 -9.58 -12.40 -50.61
C THR A 645 -9.25 -13.88 -50.35
N ILE A 646 -9.13 -14.29 -49.09
CA ILE A 646 -9.25 -15.70 -48.68
C ILE A 646 -10.56 -15.85 -47.90
N GLN A 647 -11.45 -16.71 -48.41
CA GLN A 647 -12.74 -17.07 -47.83
C GLN A 647 -12.56 -18.09 -46.70
N VAL A 648 -13.25 -17.89 -45.57
CA VAL A 648 -13.58 -18.94 -44.60
C VAL A 648 -15.10 -18.94 -44.37
N PRO A 649 -15.86 -20.00 -44.72
CA PRO A 649 -17.33 -19.90 -44.86
C PRO A 649 -18.18 -19.94 -43.58
N ILE A 650 -17.60 -20.01 -42.38
CA ILE A 650 -18.36 -20.33 -41.16
C ILE A 650 -18.81 -19.08 -40.36
N ILE A 651 -18.34 -17.89 -40.72
CA ILE A 651 -18.57 -16.65 -39.95
C ILE A 651 -19.66 -15.74 -40.58
N GLN A 652 -20.00 -15.93 -41.86
CA GLN A 652 -20.95 -15.05 -42.55
C GLN A 652 -22.43 -15.29 -42.19
N ASP A 653 -22.80 -16.50 -41.76
CA ASP A 653 -24.18 -16.78 -41.35
C ASP A 653 -24.49 -16.25 -39.94
N PHE A 654 -23.48 -16.12 -39.07
CA PHE A 654 -23.65 -15.60 -37.70
C PHE A 654 -23.78 -14.07 -37.66
N LEU A 655 -23.23 -13.36 -38.65
CA LEU A 655 -23.22 -11.89 -38.69
C LEU A 655 -24.43 -11.26 -39.39
N ARG A 656 -25.25 -12.04 -40.12
CA ARG A 656 -26.47 -11.51 -40.78
C ARG A 656 -27.68 -11.36 -39.87
N GLU A 657 -27.71 -11.99 -38.70
CA GLU A 657 -28.83 -11.87 -37.74
C GLU A 657 -28.66 -10.73 -36.71
N ALA A 658 -27.47 -10.10 -36.60
CA ALA A 658 -27.17 -9.23 -35.47
C ALA A 658 -27.41 -7.71 -35.69
N TYR A 659 -27.35 -7.17 -36.92
CA TYR A 659 -27.45 -5.71 -37.16
C TYR A 659 -27.97 -5.34 -38.57
N PRO A 660 -29.24 -4.88 -38.74
CA PRO A 660 -29.76 -4.54 -40.07
C PRO A 660 -29.65 -3.06 -40.48
N HIS A 661 -29.26 -2.12 -39.62
CA HIS A 661 -29.35 -0.70 -39.96
C HIS A 661 -28.17 0.13 -39.47
N CYS A 662 -27.36 0.63 -40.41
CA CYS A 662 -26.82 2.01 -40.45
C CYS A 662 -25.77 2.16 -41.57
N LEU A 663 -26.21 2.28 -42.82
CA LEU A 663 -25.43 2.91 -43.89
C LEU A 663 -26.41 3.46 -44.95
N THR A 664 -26.73 4.76 -44.89
CA THR A 664 -27.01 5.64 -46.05
C THR A 664 -27.18 7.12 -45.64
N GLN A 665 -26.73 7.99 -46.55
CA GLN A 665 -26.54 9.46 -46.56
C GLN A 665 -27.85 10.28 -46.41
N GLY A 666 -27.95 11.60 -46.18
CA GLY A 666 -27.02 12.74 -46.09
C GLY A 666 -27.74 14.12 -46.21
N ARG A 667 -27.03 15.21 -45.84
CA ARG A 667 -27.19 16.68 -46.15
C ARG A 667 -28.44 17.49 -45.71
N MET A 668 -28.24 18.57 -44.94
CA MET A 668 -28.23 20.00 -45.38
C MET A 668 -27.93 20.99 -44.22
N ASN A 669 -27.52 22.22 -44.58
CA ASN A 669 -26.85 23.29 -43.80
C ASN A 669 -27.81 24.41 -43.25
N PRO A 670 -27.33 25.41 -42.45
CA PRO A 670 -28.07 26.25 -41.45
C PRO A 670 -28.50 27.66 -42.00
N PRO A 671 -28.76 28.79 -41.26
CA PRO A 671 -28.86 29.15 -39.81
C PRO A 671 -30.03 30.12 -39.41
N ASN A 672 -30.19 30.48 -38.11
CA ASN A 672 -30.30 31.87 -37.56
C ASN A 672 -30.97 32.01 -36.17
N ASP A 673 -30.38 32.88 -35.33
CA ASP A 673 -30.80 33.43 -34.03
C ASP A 673 -31.91 34.51 -34.23
N PRO A 674 -32.76 34.87 -33.22
CA PRO A 674 -32.37 35.95 -32.28
C PRO A 674 -32.98 35.89 -30.84
N ARG A 675 -32.33 36.58 -29.88
CA ARG A 675 -32.86 37.05 -28.55
C ARG A 675 -33.60 38.42 -28.69
N PRO A 676 -34.04 39.19 -27.65
CA PRO A 676 -34.13 39.01 -26.17
C PRO A 676 -35.45 39.59 -25.50
N SER A 677 -35.44 39.75 -24.15
CA SER A 677 -36.33 40.55 -23.24
C SER A 677 -37.51 39.78 -22.61
N ASP A 678 -37.97 39.89 -21.34
CA ASP A 678 -37.83 40.84 -20.21
C ASP A 678 -38.10 40.10 -18.86
N ALA A 679 -37.62 40.64 -17.73
CA ALA A 679 -38.05 40.31 -16.36
C ALA A 679 -39.18 41.28 -15.91
N PRO A 680 -39.99 41.03 -14.85
CA PRO A 680 -39.55 41.38 -13.48
C PRO A 680 -40.23 40.69 -12.25
N SER A 681 -39.48 40.71 -11.13
CA SER A 681 -39.83 41.00 -9.71
C SER A 681 -41.00 40.32 -8.96
N MET A 682 -40.72 39.85 -7.73
CA MET A 682 -41.49 40.22 -6.52
C MET A 682 -40.66 40.10 -5.22
N SER A 683 -40.96 40.98 -4.27
CA SER A 683 -40.24 41.32 -3.04
C SER A 683 -41.08 41.06 -1.77
N SER A 684 -40.39 40.89 -0.61
CA SER A 684 -40.75 41.25 0.79
C SER A 684 -42.05 40.70 1.43
N GLY A 685 -42.13 40.24 2.69
CA GLY A 685 -41.19 40.19 3.81
C GLY A 685 -41.84 39.71 5.14
N THR A 686 -40.98 39.51 6.16
CA THR A 686 -41.14 39.74 7.62
C THR A 686 -42.09 38.92 8.54
N LEU A 687 -41.47 38.04 9.36
CA LEU A 687 -41.36 37.98 10.85
C LEU A 687 -42.57 37.85 11.83
N GLY A 688 -42.38 36.94 12.83
CA GLY A 688 -42.96 36.96 14.20
C GLY A 688 -43.36 35.56 14.71
N ASP A 689 -42.54 34.82 15.47
CA ASP A 689 -42.31 34.80 16.94
C ASP A 689 -43.47 34.24 17.82
N ARG A 690 -43.20 33.14 18.56
CA ARG A 690 -43.47 32.87 20.00
C ARG A 690 -44.00 31.47 20.43
N THR A 691 -43.14 30.81 21.24
CA THR A 691 -43.37 30.11 22.54
C THR A 691 -44.15 28.78 22.70
N ARG A 692 -43.36 27.75 23.10
CA ARG A 692 -43.45 26.74 24.21
C ARG A 692 -44.77 26.16 24.78
N ASP A 693 -44.73 24.82 24.87
CA ASP A 693 -45.10 23.87 25.95
C ASP A 693 -46.55 23.35 26.18
N LYS A 694 -46.66 22.01 25.97
CA LYS A 694 -47.25 20.89 26.74
C LYS A 694 -48.65 20.92 27.39
N ASN A 695 -49.40 19.85 27.03
CA ASN A 695 -50.41 19.04 27.75
C ASN A 695 -51.87 19.20 27.26
N ASP A 696 -52.45 18.17 26.64
CA ASP A 696 -53.25 17.14 27.32
C ASP A 696 -53.85 16.14 26.32
N LEU A 697 -53.97 14.90 26.81
CA LEU A 697 -54.47 13.70 26.13
C LEU A 697 -56.01 13.64 26.11
N SER A 698 -56.51 12.78 25.22
CA SER A 698 -57.78 12.01 25.23
C SER A 698 -58.91 12.51 24.33
N ASP A 699 -59.12 11.80 23.20
CA ASP A 699 -60.37 11.06 22.90
C ASP A 699 -60.30 10.49 21.47
N GLU A 700 -59.84 9.24 21.35
CA GLU A 700 -60.11 8.37 20.20
C GLU A 700 -61.23 7.39 20.58
N PRO A 701 -62.40 7.48 19.91
CA PRO A 701 -62.92 6.27 19.28
C PRO A 701 -63.61 6.51 17.91
N GLU A 702 -63.57 7.71 17.34
CA GLU A 702 -64.31 8.02 16.09
C GLU A 702 -63.47 7.92 14.80
N TYR A 703 -62.14 7.81 14.91
CA TYR A 703 -61.24 7.79 13.76
C TYR A 703 -60.99 6.37 13.20
N GLU A 704 -61.08 5.32 14.03
CA GLU A 704 -60.86 3.94 13.59
C GLU A 704 -62.02 3.40 12.74
N GLU A 705 -63.26 3.82 12.97
CA GLU A 705 -64.42 3.35 12.21
C GLU A 705 -64.48 3.99 10.81
N GLU A 706 -64.10 5.27 10.67
CA GLU A 706 -63.94 5.93 9.37
C GLU A 706 -62.78 5.35 8.56
N ILE A 707 -61.65 5.01 9.20
CA ILE A 707 -60.53 4.33 8.51
C ILE A 707 -60.92 2.92 8.09
N HIS A 708 -61.69 2.17 8.90
CA HIS A 708 -62.12 0.81 8.56
C HIS A 708 -63.16 0.77 7.42
N ASP A 709 -64.04 1.77 7.34
CA ASP A 709 -65.01 1.91 6.25
C ASP A 709 -64.38 2.49 4.98
N LEU A 710 -63.40 3.38 5.11
CA LEU A 710 -62.57 3.85 3.99
C LEU A 710 -61.72 2.70 3.42
N ALA A 711 -61.14 1.85 4.29
CA ALA A 711 -60.42 0.65 3.89
C ALA A 711 -61.33 -0.38 3.18
N ARG A 712 -62.58 -0.56 3.64
CA ARG A 712 -63.57 -1.41 2.94
C ARG A 712 -63.99 -0.82 1.58
N ARG A 713 -64.12 0.50 1.45
CA ARG A 713 -64.39 1.18 0.16
C ARG A 713 -63.21 1.11 -0.82
N PHE A 714 -61.96 1.23 -0.34
CA PHE A 714 -60.77 1.04 -1.18
C PHE A 714 -60.54 -0.41 -1.60
N THR A 715 -60.93 -1.37 -0.77
CA THR A 715 -60.82 -2.81 -1.10
C THR A 715 -61.89 -3.23 -2.10
N SER A 716 -63.10 -2.66 -2.04
CA SER A 716 -64.20 -2.97 -2.97
C SER A 716 -64.09 -2.28 -4.35
N GLN A 717 -63.39 -1.14 -4.46
CA GLN A 717 -63.12 -0.49 -5.75
C GLN A 717 -61.85 -1.00 -6.48
N SER A 718 -60.98 -1.76 -5.81
CA SER A 718 -59.77 -2.31 -6.43
C SER A 718 -60.00 -3.57 -7.28
N ALA A 719 -61.19 -4.15 -7.24
CA ALA A 719 -61.54 -5.31 -8.09
C ALA A 719 -61.86 -4.93 -9.55
N ALA A 720 -61.97 -3.64 -9.88
CA ALA A 720 -62.34 -3.19 -11.22
C ALA A 720 -61.72 -1.83 -11.61
N SER A 721 -60.39 -1.75 -11.79
CA SER A 721 -59.78 -0.74 -12.67
C SER A 721 -58.30 -1.00 -13.01
N GLY A 722 -58.05 -1.40 -14.26
CA GLY A 722 -56.88 -1.09 -15.09
C GLY A 722 -55.48 -1.21 -14.49
N HIS A 723 -54.91 -2.41 -14.42
CA HIS A 723 -53.45 -2.57 -14.57
C HIS A 723 -53.22 -2.93 -16.04
N GLY A 724 -52.58 -2.06 -16.80
CA GLY A 724 -52.25 -2.32 -18.21
C GLY A 724 -51.38 -3.58 -18.35
N PRO A 725 -51.38 -4.22 -19.53
CA PRO A 725 -50.52 -5.38 -19.78
C PRO A 725 -49.04 -5.00 -19.57
N LEU A 726 -48.27 -5.88 -18.94
CA LEU A 726 -46.81 -5.70 -18.78
C LEU A 726 -46.05 -5.87 -20.10
N PHE A 727 -46.66 -6.57 -21.06
CA PHE A 727 -46.12 -6.82 -22.39
C PHE A 727 -47.28 -6.83 -23.40
N PRO A 728 -47.27 -5.94 -24.42
CA PRO A 728 -46.40 -4.77 -24.58
C PRO A 728 -46.77 -3.65 -23.60
N LEU A 729 -45.79 -2.81 -23.25
CA LEU A 729 -46.00 -1.64 -22.37
C LEU A 729 -46.87 -0.58 -23.06
N SER A 730 -47.60 0.19 -22.26
CA SER A 730 -48.20 1.44 -22.73
C SER A 730 -47.15 2.55 -22.65
N ASP A 731 -46.81 3.14 -23.79
CA ASP A 731 -45.79 4.20 -23.89
C ASP A 731 -46.09 5.35 -22.91
N GLY A 732 -45.11 5.69 -22.06
CA GLY A 732 -45.21 6.78 -21.09
C GLY A 732 -46.03 6.50 -19.83
N GLY A 733 -46.60 5.29 -19.68
CA GLY A 733 -47.40 4.89 -18.52
C GLY A 733 -46.60 4.64 -17.22
N PRO A 734 -47.25 4.44 -16.06
CA PRO A 734 -46.58 4.23 -14.77
C PRO A 734 -45.83 2.88 -14.64
N LEU A 735 -45.96 2.01 -15.64
CA LEU A 735 -45.28 0.71 -15.74
C LEU A 735 -44.09 0.74 -16.72
N ASP A 736 -43.91 1.83 -17.46
CA ASP A 736 -42.82 2.00 -18.41
C ASP A 736 -41.55 2.48 -17.69
N PRO A 737 -40.44 1.71 -17.66
CA PRO A 737 -39.21 2.09 -16.98
C PRO A 737 -38.48 3.29 -17.61
N GLN A 738 -38.86 3.69 -18.84
CA GLN A 738 -38.31 4.88 -19.49
C GLN A 738 -39.15 6.14 -19.23
N SER A 739 -40.34 5.99 -18.62
CA SER A 739 -41.22 7.11 -18.29
C SER A 739 -40.78 7.84 -17.02
N PRO A 740 -40.83 9.19 -16.98
CA PRO A 740 -40.60 9.96 -15.77
C PRO A 740 -41.68 9.71 -14.69
N HIS A 741 -42.79 9.04 -15.03
CA HIS A 741 -43.85 8.64 -14.10
C HIS A 741 -43.76 7.17 -13.63
N PHE A 742 -42.63 6.50 -13.89
CA PHE A 742 -42.41 5.11 -13.50
C PHE A 742 -42.61 4.89 -11.98
N ASN A 743 -43.38 3.86 -11.63
CA ASN A 743 -43.63 3.49 -10.24
C ASN A 743 -43.24 2.03 -9.97
N SER A 744 -42.11 1.85 -9.28
CA SER A 744 -41.53 0.54 -8.93
C SER A 744 -42.49 -0.36 -8.16
N LYS A 745 -43.29 0.19 -7.22
CA LYS A 745 -44.27 -0.59 -6.44
C LYS A 745 -45.43 -1.09 -7.29
N LYS A 746 -45.97 -0.26 -8.20
CA LYS A 746 -47.04 -0.66 -9.13
C LYS A 746 -46.53 -1.70 -10.12
N TRP A 747 -45.31 -1.51 -10.64
CA TRP A 747 -44.68 -2.48 -11.53
C TRP A 747 -44.43 -3.82 -10.85
N ALA A 748 -43.86 -3.82 -9.63
CA ALA A 748 -43.62 -5.04 -8.87
C ALA A 748 -44.94 -5.81 -8.63
N LYS A 749 -46.01 -5.12 -8.21
CA LYS A 749 -47.35 -5.73 -8.05
C LYS A 749 -47.88 -6.34 -9.34
N ALA A 750 -47.76 -5.64 -10.47
CA ALA A 750 -48.16 -6.17 -11.78
C ALA A 750 -47.32 -7.39 -12.16
N TYR A 751 -46.00 -7.35 -11.92
CA TYR A 751 -45.07 -8.42 -12.25
C TYR A 751 -45.34 -9.67 -11.41
N PHE A 752 -45.57 -9.49 -10.10
CA PHE A 752 -45.97 -10.57 -9.22
C PHE A 752 -47.28 -11.21 -9.64
N LYS A 753 -48.29 -10.40 -9.96
CA LYS A 753 -49.57 -10.90 -10.47
C LYS A 753 -49.40 -11.74 -11.73
N THR A 754 -48.70 -11.23 -12.75
CA THR A 754 -48.45 -11.96 -14.00
C THR A 754 -47.62 -13.22 -13.78
N ARG A 755 -46.63 -13.18 -12.88
CA ARG A 755 -45.80 -14.35 -12.57
C ARG A 755 -46.57 -15.42 -11.79
N THR A 756 -47.44 -15.03 -10.87
CA THR A 756 -48.34 -15.94 -10.15
C THR A 756 -49.40 -16.54 -11.09
N GLU A 757 -49.96 -15.76 -12.01
CA GLU A 757 -50.86 -16.24 -13.06
C GLU A 757 -50.16 -17.23 -14.01
N ALA A 758 -48.92 -16.97 -14.41
CA ALA A 758 -48.11 -17.88 -15.24
C ALA A 758 -47.62 -19.14 -14.51
N ALA A 759 -47.68 -19.14 -13.18
CA ALA A 759 -47.24 -20.22 -12.30
C ALA A 759 -48.42 -21.03 -11.72
N ASP A 760 -49.58 -21.01 -12.38
CA ASP A 760 -50.82 -21.67 -11.95
C ASP A 760 -51.21 -21.36 -10.49
N GLY A 761 -50.96 -20.13 -10.03
CA GLY A 761 -51.27 -19.66 -8.68
C GLY A 761 -50.15 -19.81 -7.65
N SER A 762 -48.97 -20.31 -8.03
CA SER A 762 -47.83 -20.47 -7.10
C SER A 762 -47.17 -19.13 -6.78
N ALA A 763 -46.96 -18.85 -5.49
CA ALA A 763 -46.32 -17.63 -5.02
C ALA A 763 -44.81 -17.59 -5.37
N PRO A 764 -44.22 -16.39 -5.49
CA PRO A 764 -42.77 -16.24 -5.68
C PRO A 764 -42.01 -16.77 -4.45
N ARG A 765 -40.84 -17.37 -4.67
CA ARG A 765 -40.02 -17.88 -3.58
C ARG A 765 -39.50 -16.74 -2.69
N THR A 766 -39.68 -16.91 -1.39
CA THR A 766 -39.12 -16.08 -0.33
C THR A 766 -38.35 -16.98 0.65
N ALA A 767 -37.42 -16.40 1.40
CA ALA A 767 -36.64 -17.14 2.39
C ALA A 767 -36.22 -16.20 3.51
N GLY A 768 -36.77 -16.44 4.70
CA GLY A 768 -36.18 -16.00 5.96
C GLY A 768 -35.12 -16.99 6.46
N ILE A 769 -34.52 -16.68 7.60
CA ILE A 769 -33.59 -17.57 8.30
C ILE A 769 -33.77 -17.49 9.81
N ALA A 770 -33.77 -18.62 10.49
CA ALA A 770 -33.56 -18.73 11.93
C ALA A 770 -32.27 -19.50 12.23
N PHE A 771 -31.51 -19.03 13.21
CA PHE A 771 -30.29 -19.67 13.69
C PHE A 771 -30.29 -19.75 15.21
N LYS A 772 -30.00 -20.95 15.74
CA LYS A 772 -29.97 -21.25 17.17
C LYS A 772 -28.66 -21.96 17.51
N ASN A 773 -28.05 -21.59 18.63
CA ASN A 773 -26.75 -22.09 19.10
C ASN A 773 -25.67 -22.04 18.00
N LEU A 774 -25.65 -20.95 17.22
CA LEU A 774 -24.69 -20.79 16.13
C LEU A 774 -23.28 -20.62 16.71
N ASN A 775 -22.47 -21.65 16.51
CA ASN A 775 -21.07 -21.69 16.90
C ASN A 775 -20.25 -21.87 15.63
N ALA A 776 -19.29 -20.99 15.39
CA ALA A 776 -18.39 -21.08 14.25
C ALA A 776 -16.95 -21.12 14.76
N TYR A 777 -16.17 -22.11 14.33
CA TYR A 777 -14.77 -22.24 14.70
C TYR A 777 -13.88 -22.48 13.49
N GLY A 778 -12.73 -21.83 13.49
CA GLY A 778 -11.66 -22.07 12.55
C GLY A 778 -10.60 -22.97 13.15
N PHE A 779 -9.78 -23.56 12.30
CA PHE A 779 -8.54 -24.18 12.72
C PHE A 779 -7.42 -23.18 12.42
N GLY A 780 -6.88 -22.57 13.48
CA GLY A 780 -5.68 -21.77 13.35
C GLY A 780 -4.49 -22.70 13.13
N GLN A 781 -3.78 -22.53 12.01
CA GLN A 781 -2.36 -22.83 12.03
C GLN A 781 -1.66 -21.61 12.61
N ALA A 782 -0.75 -21.80 13.56
CA ALA A 782 0.23 -20.78 13.83
C ALA A 782 0.93 -20.48 12.49
N THR A 783 0.82 -19.23 12.01
CA THR A 783 1.43 -18.68 10.78
C THR A 783 0.93 -19.21 9.43
N ASP A 784 0.29 -18.33 8.65
CA ASP A 784 0.01 -18.52 7.22
C ASP A 784 1.30 -18.21 6.42
N PHE A 785 1.90 -19.23 5.82
CA PHE A 785 3.08 -19.09 4.97
C PHE A 785 2.69 -18.97 3.49
N GLN A 786 3.37 -18.07 2.76
CA GLN A 786 3.29 -17.95 1.31
C GLN A 786 3.82 -19.23 0.63
N ASN A 787 3.13 -19.74 -0.39
CA ASN A 787 3.50 -20.99 -1.05
C ASN A 787 4.73 -20.85 -1.96
N THR A 788 5.85 -21.47 -1.59
CA THR A 788 7.04 -21.70 -2.42
C THR A 788 7.16 -23.17 -2.85
N LEU A 789 7.92 -23.46 -3.93
CA LEU A 789 8.07 -24.80 -4.54
C LEU A 789 8.54 -25.90 -3.56
N THR A 790 9.20 -25.53 -2.46
CA THR A 790 9.62 -26.42 -1.37
C THR A 790 8.43 -26.99 -0.56
N ASN A 791 7.26 -26.34 -0.59
CA ASN A 791 6.03 -26.82 0.06
C ASN A 791 5.44 -28.07 -0.58
N ILE A 792 5.91 -28.51 -1.75
CA ILE A 792 5.45 -29.77 -2.36
C ILE A 792 6.12 -30.98 -1.69
N VAL A 793 7.40 -30.86 -1.31
CA VAL A 793 8.15 -31.93 -0.63
C VAL A 793 7.83 -31.95 0.88
N LEU A 794 7.68 -30.78 1.51
CA LEU A 794 7.15 -30.66 2.88
C LEU A 794 5.67 -31.04 2.99
N LYS A 795 4.91 -31.01 1.89
CA LYS A 795 3.58 -31.64 1.81
C LYS A 795 3.64 -33.15 1.92
N ALA A 796 4.70 -33.82 1.47
CA ALA A 796 4.83 -35.27 1.62
C ALA A 796 5.09 -35.68 3.10
N SER A 797 5.92 -34.94 3.83
CA SER A 797 6.18 -35.18 5.26
C SER A 797 5.04 -34.71 6.17
N SER A 798 4.31 -33.65 5.79
CA SER A 798 3.10 -33.23 6.49
C SER A 798 1.87 -34.09 6.14
N PHE A 799 1.86 -34.80 5.01
CA PHE A 799 0.90 -35.86 4.72
C PHE A 799 1.12 -37.07 5.64
N ALA A 800 2.38 -37.45 5.91
CA ALA A 800 2.71 -38.47 6.90
C ALA A 800 2.38 -38.04 8.35
N ARG A 801 2.61 -36.78 8.74
CA ARG A 801 2.17 -36.26 10.05
C ARG A 801 0.66 -36.12 10.20
N LYS A 802 -0.08 -35.88 9.10
CA LYS A 802 -1.56 -35.90 9.10
C LYS A 802 -2.14 -37.29 9.34
N VAL A 803 -1.42 -38.35 8.96
CA VAL A 803 -1.79 -39.74 9.24
C VAL A 803 -1.54 -40.11 10.72
N PHE A 804 -0.63 -39.40 11.41
CA PHE A 804 -0.28 -39.65 12.82
C PHE A 804 -0.73 -38.58 13.82
N GLY A 805 -1.62 -37.66 13.42
CA GLY A 805 -2.45 -36.86 14.34
C GLY A 805 -1.74 -35.73 15.08
N ASP A 806 -1.47 -34.62 14.39
CA ASP A 806 -1.21 -33.33 15.04
C ASP A 806 -2.47 -32.45 14.98
N LYS A 807 -2.97 -32.00 16.14
CA LYS A 807 -4.27 -31.33 16.27
C LYS A 807 -4.09 -29.83 16.04
N SER A 808 -4.60 -29.33 14.92
CA SER A 808 -4.75 -27.89 14.67
C SER A 808 -5.52 -27.21 15.81
N GLN A 809 -5.03 -26.08 16.30
CA GLN A 809 -5.66 -25.37 17.41
C GLN A 809 -7.01 -24.79 16.95
N ARG A 810 -8.09 -25.26 17.58
CA ARG A 810 -9.43 -24.77 17.35
C ARG A 810 -9.56 -23.36 17.93
N ILE A 811 -9.95 -22.40 17.10
CA ILE A 811 -10.26 -21.03 17.51
C ILE A 811 -11.76 -20.82 17.28
N ASP A 812 -12.52 -20.67 18.36
CA ASP A 812 -13.94 -20.33 18.27
C ASP A 812 -14.10 -18.86 17.90
N ILE A 813 -14.74 -18.60 16.76
CA ILE A 813 -14.96 -17.29 16.15
C ILE A 813 -16.34 -16.73 16.56
N LEU A 814 -17.39 -17.55 16.52
CA LEU A 814 -18.72 -17.22 17.03
C LEU A 814 -19.10 -18.20 18.14
N ARG A 815 -19.73 -17.69 19.20
CA ARG A 815 -20.10 -18.47 20.40
C ARG A 815 -21.57 -18.26 20.72
N ASN A 816 -22.37 -19.31 20.56
CA ASN A 816 -23.80 -19.39 20.90
C ASN A 816 -24.60 -18.15 20.44
N VAL A 817 -24.57 -17.87 19.14
CA VAL A 817 -25.30 -16.75 18.55
C VAL A 817 -26.71 -17.24 18.15
N ASP A 818 -27.75 -16.50 18.54
CA ASP A 818 -29.16 -16.85 18.29
C ASP A 818 -29.87 -15.71 17.56
N GLY A 819 -30.77 -15.98 16.62
CA GLY A 819 -31.50 -14.93 15.92
C GLY A 819 -32.38 -15.43 14.79
N TYR A 820 -33.28 -14.57 14.30
CA TYR A 820 -34.10 -14.87 13.13
C TYR A 820 -34.48 -13.62 12.32
N VAL A 821 -34.59 -13.78 11.02
CA VAL A 821 -34.99 -12.75 10.05
C VAL A 821 -36.08 -13.32 9.16
N GLU A 822 -37.22 -12.65 9.09
CA GLU A 822 -38.33 -13.03 8.23
C GLU A 822 -38.13 -12.56 6.79
N ALA A 823 -38.91 -13.12 5.87
CA ALA A 823 -38.91 -12.67 4.48
C ALA A 823 -39.34 -11.20 4.41
N GLY A 824 -38.53 -10.36 3.74
CA GLY A 824 -38.77 -8.92 3.64
C GLY A 824 -38.27 -8.09 4.84
N GLU A 825 -37.62 -8.69 5.83
CA GLU A 825 -36.96 -7.95 6.91
C GLU A 825 -35.50 -7.60 6.60
N MET A 826 -35.03 -6.52 7.22
CA MET A 826 -33.62 -6.09 7.20
C MET A 826 -33.00 -6.21 8.60
N LEU A 827 -31.87 -6.92 8.69
CA LEU A 827 -31.07 -7.07 9.91
C LEU A 827 -29.79 -6.23 9.82
N CYS A 828 -29.61 -5.31 10.78
CA CYS A 828 -28.37 -4.57 10.98
C CYS A 828 -27.41 -5.37 11.87
N VAL A 829 -26.18 -5.61 11.40
CA VAL A 829 -25.14 -6.33 12.13
C VAL A 829 -24.07 -5.35 12.58
N LEU A 830 -24.02 -5.09 13.89
CA LEU A 830 -23.09 -4.13 14.50
C LEU A 830 -22.01 -4.86 15.30
N GLY A 831 -20.78 -4.39 15.16
CA GLY A 831 -19.63 -4.86 15.91
C GLY A 831 -18.31 -4.36 15.30
N PRO A 832 -17.26 -4.19 16.11
CA PRO A 832 -15.97 -3.72 15.61
C PRO A 832 -15.27 -4.78 14.74
N PRO A 833 -14.29 -4.40 13.90
CA PRO A 833 -13.48 -5.36 13.17
C PRO A 833 -12.95 -6.48 14.09
N GLY A 834 -13.14 -7.73 13.68
CA GLY A 834 -12.76 -8.91 14.49
C GLY A 834 -13.82 -9.40 15.50
N SER A 835 -14.97 -8.72 15.63
CA SER A 835 -16.09 -9.15 16.50
C SER A 835 -16.89 -10.36 15.97
N GLY A 836 -16.70 -10.73 14.70
CA GLY A 836 -17.37 -11.87 14.07
C GLY A 836 -18.50 -11.52 13.09
N CYS A 837 -18.76 -10.24 12.79
CA CYS A 837 -19.83 -9.82 11.86
C CYS A 837 -19.75 -10.52 10.49
N SER A 838 -18.58 -10.50 9.84
CA SER A 838 -18.34 -11.19 8.57
C SER A 838 -18.56 -12.70 8.67
N THR A 839 -18.14 -13.31 9.77
CA THR A 839 -18.34 -14.75 10.01
C THR A 839 -19.82 -15.08 10.18
N LEU A 840 -20.59 -14.21 10.84
CA LEU A 840 -22.04 -14.38 11.00
C LEU A 840 -22.73 -14.29 9.63
N LEU A 841 -22.44 -13.25 8.84
CA LEU A 841 -23.02 -13.08 7.50
C LEU A 841 -22.69 -14.27 6.57
N ARG A 842 -21.43 -14.74 6.58
CA ARG A 842 -21.03 -15.93 5.82
C ARG A 842 -21.71 -17.21 6.33
N SER A 843 -21.97 -17.30 7.63
CA SER A 843 -22.70 -18.42 8.23
C SER A 843 -24.16 -18.44 7.76
N ILE A 844 -24.81 -17.28 7.76
CA ILE A 844 -26.18 -17.07 7.27
C ILE A 844 -26.27 -17.37 5.77
N ALA A 845 -25.28 -16.98 4.96
CA ALA A 845 -25.26 -17.29 3.53
C ALA A 845 -24.87 -18.74 3.20
N GLY A 846 -24.48 -19.55 4.19
CA GLY A 846 -23.99 -20.92 3.98
C GLY A 846 -22.57 -21.02 3.39
N GLU A 847 -21.82 -19.91 3.36
CA GLU A 847 -20.44 -19.81 2.86
C GLU A 847 -19.39 -20.18 3.93
N THR A 848 -19.35 -21.45 4.30
CA THR A 848 -18.47 -21.98 5.36
C THR A 848 -17.00 -22.22 4.94
N HIS A 849 -16.51 -21.57 3.89
CA HIS A 849 -15.11 -21.77 3.47
C HIS A 849 -14.14 -21.23 4.54
N GLY A 850 -13.29 -22.09 5.11
CA GLY A 850 -12.30 -21.71 6.12
C GLY A 850 -12.78 -21.72 7.58
N PHE A 851 -14.01 -22.15 7.87
CA PHE A 851 -14.48 -22.41 9.24
C PHE A 851 -15.57 -23.49 9.28
N HIS A 852 -15.85 -24.03 10.46
CA HIS A 852 -16.81 -25.11 10.68
C HIS A 852 -17.87 -24.70 11.70
N PHE A 853 -19.06 -25.28 11.59
CA PHE A 853 -20.10 -25.13 12.61
C PHE A 853 -19.90 -26.11 13.77
N GLY A 854 -20.32 -25.70 14.96
CA GLY A 854 -20.51 -26.59 16.10
C GLY A 854 -21.62 -27.61 15.81
N ASN A 855 -21.55 -28.78 16.44
CA ASN A 855 -22.54 -29.86 16.22
C ASN A 855 -23.96 -29.45 16.64
N ASP A 856 -24.07 -28.52 17.59
CA ASP A 856 -25.35 -28.08 18.15
C ASP A 856 -25.97 -26.90 17.40
N THR A 857 -25.33 -26.43 16.33
CA THR A 857 -25.82 -25.31 15.50
C THR A 857 -27.01 -25.75 14.66
N VAL A 858 -28.12 -25.02 14.81
CA VAL A 858 -29.33 -25.20 14.01
C VAL A 858 -29.50 -23.98 13.11
N LEU A 859 -29.67 -24.23 11.81
CA LEU A 859 -29.98 -23.22 10.80
C LEU A 859 -31.22 -23.68 10.03
N ASN A 860 -32.26 -22.85 9.99
CA ASN A 860 -33.52 -23.11 9.29
C ASN A 860 -33.82 -21.97 8.32
N TYR A 861 -33.76 -22.25 7.02
CA TYR A 861 -34.05 -21.30 5.96
C TYR A 861 -35.52 -21.41 5.54
N GLN A 862 -36.44 -21.10 6.46
CA GLN A 862 -37.89 -21.20 6.23
C GLN A 862 -38.34 -22.60 5.76
N GLY A 863 -37.98 -23.63 6.52
CA GLY A 863 -38.28 -25.04 6.25
C GLY A 863 -37.21 -25.75 5.40
N ILE A 864 -36.24 -25.02 4.87
CA ILE A 864 -35.15 -25.56 4.04
C ILE A 864 -33.92 -25.83 4.92
N ARG A 865 -33.35 -27.04 4.78
CA ARG A 865 -32.14 -27.43 5.51
C ARG A 865 -30.88 -26.78 4.91
N PRO A 866 -29.84 -26.54 5.71
CA PRO A 866 -28.59 -25.92 5.22
C PRO A 866 -27.93 -26.70 4.08
N GLU A 867 -27.98 -28.03 4.14
CA GLU A 867 -27.45 -28.91 3.08
C GLU A 867 -28.22 -28.78 1.76
N GLN A 868 -29.54 -28.61 1.82
CA GLN A 868 -30.38 -28.38 0.63
C GLN A 868 -30.10 -26.99 0.05
N MET A 869 -30.04 -25.97 0.91
CA MET A 869 -29.73 -24.59 0.52
C MET A 869 -28.37 -24.51 -0.19
N LYS A 870 -27.34 -25.15 0.36
CA LYS A 870 -25.97 -25.15 -0.18
C LYS A 870 -25.82 -25.94 -1.49
N LYS A 871 -26.54 -27.06 -1.66
CA LYS A 871 -26.36 -27.97 -2.81
C LYS A 871 -27.35 -27.71 -3.94
N ALA A 872 -28.65 -27.74 -3.64
CA ALA A 872 -29.71 -27.69 -4.63
C ALA A 872 -30.15 -26.25 -4.95
N TYR A 873 -30.02 -25.34 -3.99
CA TYR A 873 -30.47 -23.94 -4.09
C TYR A 873 -29.30 -22.94 -3.99
N ARG A 874 -28.15 -23.32 -4.54
CA ARG A 874 -26.97 -22.47 -4.57
C ARG A 874 -27.28 -21.18 -5.34
N GLY A 875 -27.08 -20.03 -4.69
CA GLY A 875 -27.39 -18.72 -5.24
C GLY A 875 -28.76 -18.15 -4.82
N GLU A 876 -29.50 -18.84 -3.94
CA GLU A 876 -30.70 -18.31 -3.28
C GLU A 876 -30.40 -17.66 -1.91
N ALA A 877 -29.21 -17.95 -1.35
CA ALA A 877 -28.59 -17.21 -0.27
C ALA A 877 -27.22 -16.73 -0.76
N ILE A 878 -27.02 -15.42 -0.82
CA ILE A 878 -25.78 -14.81 -1.34
C ILE A 878 -25.04 -14.02 -0.27
N TYR A 879 -23.72 -13.99 -0.38
CA TYR A 879 -22.83 -13.15 0.41
C TYR A 879 -22.07 -12.21 -0.52
N THR A 880 -22.13 -10.91 -0.22
CA THR A 880 -21.39 -9.86 -0.90
C THR A 880 -20.34 -9.30 0.05
N ALA A 881 -19.07 -9.41 -0.33
CA ALA A 881 -17.95 -8.88 0.42
C ALA A 881 -17.84 -7.35 0.33
N GLU A 882 -16.89 -6.76 1.07
CA GLU A 882 -16.65 -5.31 1.10
C GLU A 882 -16.34 -4.72 -0.29
N VAL A 883 -15.59 -5.45 -1.13
CA VAL A 883 -15.18 -5.02 -2.47
C VAL A 883 -16.09 -5.63 -3.53
N ASP A 884 -16.62 -4.80 -4.44
CA ASP A 884 -17.43 -5.27 -5.57
C ASP A 884 -16.55 -5.89 -6.65
N HIS A 885 -16.92 -7.08 -7.12
CA HIS A 885 -16.22 -7.76 -8.20
C HIS A 885 -17.09 -7.83 -9.45
N HIS A 886 -16.83 -6.93 -10.39
CA HIS A 886 -17.50 -6.89 -11.71
C HIS A 886 -16.49 -7.08 -12.83
N PHE A 887 -16.93 -7.46 -14.03
CA PHE A 887 -16.08 -7.43 -15.21
C PHE A 887 -15.92 -5.97 -15.69
N PRO A 888 -14.72 -5.36 -15.56
CA PRO A 888 -14.57 -3.91 -15.71
C PRO A 888 -14.84 -3.41 -17.13
N HIS A 889 -14.67 -4.27 -18.14
CA HIS A 889 -14.84 -3.93 -19.56
C HIS A 889 -16.29 -4.06 -20.05
N LEU A 890 -17.19 -4.68 -19.27
CA LEU A 890 -18.61 -4.74 -19.62
C LEU A 890 -19.30 -3.43 -19.24
N THR A 891 -20.33 -3.06 -20.01
CA THR A 891 -21.22 -1.97 -19.62
C THR A 891 -22.13 -2.40 -18.46
N VAL A 892 -22.70 -1.43 -17.73
CA VAL A 892 -23.72 -1.70 -16.73
C VAL A 892 -24.90 -2.44 -17.36
N GLY A 893 -25.33 -2.00 -18.56
CA GLY A 893 -26.41 -2.62 -19.31
C GLY A 893 -26.11 -4.07 -19.68
N ASP A 894 -24.89 -4.38 -20.14
CA ASP A 894 -24.50 -5.75 -20.49
C ASP A 894 -24.38 -6.66 -19.27
N THR A 895 -23.85 -6.13 -18.16
CA THR A 895 -23.69 -6.86 -16.89
C THR A 895 -25.06 -7.27 -16.34
N LEU A 896 -26.00 -6.33 -16.28
CA LEU A 896 -27.35 -6.58 -15.78
C LEU A 896 -28.18 -7.40 -16.78
N TYR A 897 -27.98 -7.21 -18.09
CA TYR A 897 -28.60 -8.07 -19.11
C TYR A 897 -28.15 -9.53 -18.97
N PHE A 898 -26.85 -9.76 -18.72
CA PHE A 898 -26.33 -11.10 -18.46
C PHE A 898 -27.02 -11.74 -17.23
N ALA A 899 -27.10 -11.00 -16.12
CA ALA A 899 -27.77 -11.46 -14.91
C ALA A 899 -29.25 -11.81 -15.16
N ALA A 900 -29.99 -10.93 -15.85
CA ALA A 900 -31.38 -11.15 -16.23
C ALA A 900 -31.55 -12.39 -17.12
N ARG A 901 -30.66 -12.61 -18.09
CA ARG A 901 -30.66 -13.81 -18.94
C ARG A 901 -30.42 -15.09 -18.15
N CYS A 902 -29.56 -15.06 -17.13
CA CYS A 902 -29.28 -16.22 -16.30
C CYS A 902 -30.48 -16.69 -15.47
N ARG A 903 -31.43 -15.80 -15.19
CA ARG A 903 -32.66 -16.09 -14.44
C ARG A 903 -33.94 -16.03 -15.29
N CYS A 904 -33.83 -15.89 -16.61
CA CYS A 904 -34.98 -15.89 -17.51
C CYS A 904 -35.67 -17.27 -17.52
N PRO A 905 -37.00 -17.34 -17.33
CA PRO A 905 -37.75 -18.58 -17.44
C PRO A 905 -37.67 -19.22 -18.84
N PRO A 906 -38.00 -20.52 -18.95
CA PRO A 906 -38.12 -21.23 -20.23
C PRO A 906 -39.17 -20.59 -21.16
N LYS A 907 -39.01 -20.80 -22.47
CA LYS A 907 -39.87 -20.19 -23.51
C LYS A 907 -41.35 -20.53 -23.35
N ASP A 908 -41.68 -21.72 -22.88
CA ASP A 908 -43.05 -22.18 -22.62
C ASP A 908 -43.72 -21.51 -21.40
N LYS A 909 -42.94 -20.80 -20.58
CA LYS A 909 -43.41 -20.07 -19.39
C LYS A 909 -43.34 -18.55 -19.54
N LEU A 910 -42.87 -18.05 -20.69
CA LEU A 910 -42.89 -16.63 -21.00
C LEU A 910 -44.30 -16.19 -21.42
N PRO A 911 -44.68 -14.93 -21.15
CA PRO A 911 -45.94 -14.37 -21.65
C PRO A 911 -46.06 -14.53 -23.19
N HIS A 912 -47.28 -14.81 -23.67
CA HIS A 912 -47.53 -15.04 -25.09
C HIS A 912 -47.02 -13.87 -25.95
N GLY A 913 -46.20 -14.17 -26.95
CA GLY A 913 -45.63 -13.18 -27.88
C GLY A 913 -44.35 -12.49 -27.41
N VAL A 914 -43.85 -12.77 -26.20
CA VAL A 914 -42.62 -12.16 -25.66
C VAL A 914 -41.42 -13.10 -25.83
N SER A 915 -40.35 -12.59 -26.43
CA SER A 915 -39.08 -13.33 -26.52
C SER A 915 -38.29 -13.28 -25.21
N ALA A 916 -37.43 -14.27 -24.99
CA ALA A 916 -36.54 -14.30 -23.83
C ALA A 916 -35.60 -13.07 -23.75
N ARG A 917 -35.27 -12.49 -24.92
CA ARG A 917 -34.47 -11.27 -25.03
C ARG A 917 -35.25 -10.06 -24.54
N GLU A 918 -36.47 -9.84 -25.06
CA GLU A 918 -37.32 -8.72 -24.64
C GLU A 918 -37.64 -8.79 -23.15
N TYR A 919 -37.89 -9.99 -22.62
CA TYR A 919 -38.11 -10.20 -21.20
C TYR A 919 -36.89 -9.79 -20.35
N ALA A 920 -35.68 -10.23 -20.74
CA ALA A 920 -34.45 -9.92 -20.02
C ALA A 920 -34.05 -8.44 -20.14
N GLU A 921 -34.24 -7.82 -21.31
CA GLU A 921 -34.01 -6.38 -21.52
C GLU A 921 -34.98 -5.53 -20.70
N HIS A 922 -36.25 -5.93 -20.64
CA HIS A 922 -37.27 -5.27 -19.81
C HIS A 922 -36.93 -5.35 -18.33
N LEU A 923 -36.61 -6.55 -17.80
CA LEU A 923 -36.22 -6.71 -16.40
C LEU A 923 -34.98 -5.88 -16.05
N ARG A 924 -33.96 -5.89 -16.93
CA ARG A 924 -32.78 -5.04 -16.78
C ARG A 924 -33.18 -3.57 -16.63
N ASP A 925 -33.96 -3.05 -17.57
CA ASP A 925 -34.30 -1.62 -17.63
C ASP A 925 -35.18 -1.20 -16.43
N VAL A 926 -36.09 -2.06 -15.99
CA VAL A 926 -36.90 -1.86 -14.77
C VAL A 926 -36.04 -1.81 -13.51
N ILE A 927 -35.12 -2.75 -13.31
CA ILE A 927 -34.25 -2.77 -12.12
C ILE A 927 -33.31 -1.56 -12.13
N MET A 928 -32.80 -1.19 -13.30
CA MET A 928 -32.00 0.03 -13.45
C MET A 928 -32.79 1.30 -13.08
N ALA A 929 -34.07 1.38 -13.48
CA ALA A 929 -34.96 2.49 -13.12
C ALA A 929 -35.31 2.48 -11.61
N MET A 930 -35.60 1.31 -11.04
CA MET A 930 -35.91 1.14 -9.62
C MET A 930 -34.77 1.64 -8.72
N PHE A 931 -33.52 1.44 -9.15
CA PHE A 931 -32.34 1.82 -8.37
C PHE A 931 -31.66 3.11 -8.86
N GLY A 932 -32.29 3.86 -9.77
CA GLY A 932 -31.81 5.17 -10.21
C GLY A 932 -30.45 5.13 -10.94
N ILE A 933 -30.18 4.05 -11.69
CA ILE A 933 -28.94 3.86 -12.46
C ILE A 933 -29.16 3.76 -13.97
N SER A 934 -30.35 4.07 -14.47
CA SER A 934 -30.68 4.00 -15.91
C SER A 934 -29.74 4.81 -16.82
N HIS A 935 -29.23 5.96 -16.36
CA HIS A 935 -28.28 6.78 -17.11
C HIS A 935 -26.93 6.09 -17.33
N THR A 936 -26.59 5.10 -16.51
CA THR A 936 -25.31 4.39 -16.60
C THR A 936 -25.31 3.21 -17.59
N LYS A 937 -26.44 2.91 -18.24
CA LYS A 937 -26.63 1.73 -19.12
C LYS A 937 -25.48 1.47 -20.08
N ASN A 938 -25.02 2.49 -20.79
CA ASN A 938 -23.98 2.37 -21.81
C ASN A 938 -22.57 2.69 -21.28
N THR A 939 -22.43 2.87 -19.97
CA THR A 939 -21.14 3.16 -19.32
C THR A 939 -20.53 1.86 -18.80
N ARG A 940 -19.21 1.73 -18.90
CA ARG A 940 -18.47 0.59 -18.33
C ARG A 940 -18.63 0.57 -16.81
N VAL A 941 -18.75 -0.63 -16.24
CA VAL A 941 -18.76 -0.78 -14.78
C VAL A 941 -17.42 -0.29 -14.21
N GLY A 942 -16.31 -0.66 -14.85
CA GLY A 942 -14.96 -0.29 -14.44
C GLY A 942 -14.53 -0.92 -13.11
N ASP A 943 -13.29 -0.63 -12.73
CA ASP A 943 -12.65 -1.02 -11.48
C ASP A 943 -11.54 0.00 -11.12
N ASP A 944 -10.59 -0.39 -10.27
CA ASP A 944 -9.47 0.48 -9.86
C ASP A 944 -8.50 0.79 -11.01
N TYR A 945 -8.54 0.05 -12.13
CA TYR A 945 -7.63 0.18 -13.28
C TYR A 945 -8.33 0.66 -14.56
N VAL A 946 -9.61 0.33 -14.71
CA VAL A 946 -10.45 0.65 -15.86
C VAL A 946 -11.50 1.68 -15.43
N ARG A 947 -11.46 2.87 -16.04
CA ARG A 947 -12.45 3.93 -15.76
C ARG A 947 -13.87 3.43 -16.06
N GLY A 948 -14.78 3.63 -15.11
CA GLY A 948 -16.20 3.32 -15.23
C GLY A 948 -17.07 4.26 -14.37
N ILE A 949 -18.18 3.72 -13.88
CA ILE A 949 -19.13 4.41 -12.98
C ILE A 949 -18.51 4.70 -11.60
N SER A 950 -19.16 5.57 -10.81
CA SER A 950 -18.70 5.90 -9.45
C SER A 950 -18.80 4.70 -8.49
N GLY A 951 -18.10 4.76 -7.35
CA GLY A 951 -18.16 3.71 -6.32
C GLY A 951 -19.57 3.47 -5.79
N GLY A 952 -20.33 4.52 -5.50
CA GLY A 952 -21.73 4.42 -5.07
C GLY A 952 -22.66 3.84 -6.15
N GLU A 953 -22.48 4.23 -7.41
CA GLU A 953 -23.21 3.63 -8.53
C GLU A 953 -22.86 2.14 -8.71
N ARG A 954 -21.58 1.76 -8.55
CA ARG A 954 -21.15 0.36 -8.64
C ARG A 954 -21.77 -0.49 -7.54
N LYS A 955 -21.92 0.04 -6.32
CA LYS A 955 -22.67 -0.63 -5.24
C LYS A 955 -24.13 -0.88 -5.62
N ARG A 956 -24.79 0.10 -6.25
CA ARG A 956 -26.15 -0.07 -6.79
C ARG A 956 -26.21 -1.08 -7.94
N VAL A 957 -25.17 -1.18 -8.77
CA VAL A 957 -25.05 -2.25 -9.79
C VAL A 957 -24.94 -3.63 -9.13
N THR A 958 -24.19 -3.78 -8.04
CA THR A 958 -24.14 -5.04 -7.28
C THR A 958 -25.53 -5.41 -6.71
N ILE A 959 -26.28 -4.44 -6.17
CA ILE A 959 -27.67 -4.68 -5.72
C ILE A 959 -28.58 -5.03 -6.89
N ALA A 960 -28.43 -4.34 -8.03
CA ALA A 960 -29.16 -4.64 -9.27
C ALA A 960 -28.90 -6.07 -9.76
N GLU A 961 -27.65 -6.51 -9.77
CA GLU A 961 -27.29 -7.87 -10.14
C GLU A 961 -27.86 -8.90 -9.16
N ALA A 962 -27.78 -8.65 -7.85
CA ALA A 962 -28.40 -9.51 -6.83
C ALA A 962 -29.93 -9.60 -6.98
N ALA A 963 -30.59 -8.47 -7.25
CA ALA A 963 -32.04 -8.40 -7.48
C ALA A 963 -32.45 -9.18 -8.75
N LEU A 964 -31.71 -9.01 -9.85
CA LEU A 964 -31.92 -9.78 -11.09
C LEU A 964 -31.57 -11.26 -10.92
N GLY A 965 -30.62 -11.55 -10.03
CA GLY A 965 -30.30 -12.88 -9.55
C GLY A 965 -31.43 -13.53 -8.75
N TYR A 966 -32.43 -12.77 -8.33
CA TYR A 966 -33.60 -13.21 -7.56
C TYR A 966 -33.22 -14.07 -6.34
N SER A 967 -32.21 -13.63 -5.58
CA SER A 967 -31.79 -14.29 -4.34
C SER A 967 -32.68 -13.80 -3.18
N PRO A 968 -33.51 -14.66 -2.57
CA PRO A 968 -34.43 -14.25 -1.50
C PRO A 968 -33.73 -13.89 -0.18
N LEU A 969 -32.53 -14.41 0.07
CA LEU A 969 -31.70 -14.06 1.23
C LEU A 969 -30.37 -13.44 0.78
N GLN A 970 -30.03 -12.27 1.31
CA GLN A 970 -28.84 -11.51 0.90
C GLN A 970 -28.04 -11.03 2.11
N CYS A 971 -26.73 -11.27 2.11
CA CYS A 971 -25.80 -10.85 3.15
C CYS A 971 -24.79 -9.84 2.60
N TRP A 972 -24.73 -8.65 3.20
CA TRP A 972 -23.93 -7.52 2.75
C TRP A 972 -22.89 -7.15 3.79
N ASP A 973 -21.62 -7.43 3.53
CA ASP A 973 -20.53 -7.23 4.47
C ASP A 973 -19.79 -5.91 4.22
N ASN A 974 -19.89 -4.97 5.16
CA ASN A 974 -19.23 -3.68 5.12
C ASN A 974 -19.39 -2.92 3.78
N SER A 975 -20.53 -3.14 3.09
CA SER A 975 -20.75 -2.63 1.73
C SER A 975 -20.96 -1.11 1.66
N THR A 976 -21.11 -0.43 2.80
CA THR A 976 -21.17 1.04 2.92
C THR A 976 -19.81 1.69 3.18
N ARG A 977 -18.75 0.89 3.42
CA ARG A 977 -17.41 1.41 3.71
C ARG A 977 -16.82 2.10 2.47
N GLY A 978 -16.30 3.32 2.67
CA GLY A 978 -15.76 4.14 1.59
C GLY A 978 -16.80 4.95 0.81
N LEU A 979 -18.08 4.89 1.21
CA LEU A 979 -19.11 5.82 0.76
C LEU A 979 -19.22 7.01 1.72
N ASP A 980 -19.63 8.17 1.19
CA ASP A 980 -20.10 9.27 2.04
C ASP A 980 -21.44 8.89 2.73
N SER A 981 -21.82 9.64 3.75
CA SER A 981 -23.02 9.34 4.54
C SER A 981 -24.30 9.35 3.70
N ALA A 982 -24.39 10.20 2.68
CA ALA A 982 -25.55 10.28 1.80
C ALA A 982 -25.70 9.02 0.91
N ASN A 983 -24.62 8.57 0.29
CA ASN A 983 -24.62 7.35 -0.53
C ASN A 983 -24.80 6.08 0.32
N ALA A 984 -24.32 6.06 1.57
CA ALA A 984 -24.56 4.94 2.51
C ALA A 984 -26.05 4.83 2.92
N VAL A 985 -26.72 5.95 3.16
CA VAL A 985 -28.18 5.99 3.40
C VAL A 985 -28.93 5.52 2.16
N GLU A 986 -28.52 6.00 0.99
CA GLU A 986 -29.17 5.62 -0.27
C GLU A 986 -29.00 4.12 -0.57
N PHE A 987 -27.83 3.54 -0.28
CA PHE A 987 -27.62 2.09 -0.35
C PHE A 987 -28.64 1.32 0.52
N CYS A 988 -28.83 1.74 1.77
CA CYS A 988 -29.79 1.12 2.68
C CYS A 988 -31.24 1.33 2.20
N ARG A 989 -31.56 2.50 1.63
CA ARG A 989 -32.88 2.79 1.05
C ARG A 989 -33.19 1.90 -0.15
N VAL A 990 -32.19 1.62 -0.98
CA VAL A 990 -32.32 0.69 -2.12
C VAL A 990 -32.62 -0.72 -1.62
N LEU A 991 -31.90 -1.21 -0.59
CA LEU A 991 -32.19 -2.51 0.04
C LEU A 991 -33.58 -2.55 0.69
N ARG A 992 -34.00 -1.47 1.36
CA ARG A 992 -35.37 -1.35 1.91
C ARG A 992 -36.43 -1.42 0.83
N THR A 993 -36.20 -0.73 -0.29
CA THR A 993 -37.09 -0.78 -1.46
C THR A 993 -37.18 -2.19 -2.02
N GLN A 994 -36.05 -2.90 -2.10
CA GLN A 994 -35.99 -4.28 -2.55
C GLN A 994 -36.75 -5.22 -1.59
N ALA A 995 -36.60 -5.05 -0.27
CA ALA A 995 -37.29 -5.83 0.73
C ALA A 995 -38.82 -5.59 0.69
N ASP A 996 -39.26 -4.33 0.60
CA ASP A 996 -40.68 -3.95 0.52
C ASP A 996 -41.36 -4.39 -0.78
N THR A 997 -40.63 -4.35 -1.89
CA THR A 997 -41.19 -4.66 -3.20
C THR A 997 -41.11 -6.13 -3.52
N LEU A 998 -39.98 -6.79 -3.24
CA LEU A 998 -39.69 -8.16 -3.66
C LEU A 998 -39.73 -9.20 -2.52
N GLY A 999 -39.90 -8.78 -1.26
CA GLY A 999 -39.93 -9.70 -0.11
C GLY A 999 -38.57 -10.33 0.22
N ILE A 1000 -37.47 -9.64 -0.12
CA ILE A 1000 -36.10 -10.13 0.07
C ILE A 1000 -35.62 -9.82 1.49
N ALA A 1001 -35.12 -10.85 2.20
CA ALA A 1001 -34.48 -10.69 3.50
C ALA A 1001 -33.01 -10.26 3.33
N SER A 1002 -32.60 -9.19 4.02
CA SER A 1002 -31.25 -8.63 3.90
C SER A 1002 -30.55 -8.50 5.25
N CYS A 1003 -29.36 -9.07 5.39
CA CYS A 1003 -28.49 -8.89 6.55
C CYS A 1003 -27.30 -8.01 6.18
N VAL A 1004 -27.11 -6.87 6.85
CA VAL A 1004 -26.11 -5.85 6.46
C VAL A 1004 -25.21 -5.53 7.65
N ALA A 1005 -23.89 -5.71 7.50
CA ALA A 1005 -22.91 -5.24 8.47
C ALA A 1005 -22.50 -3.80 8.16
N ILE A 1006 -22.68 -2.90 9.15
CA ILE A 1006 -22.34 -1.48 9.03
C ILE A 1006 -21.52 -1.07 10.26
N TYR A 1007 -20.31 -0.54 10.04
CA TYR A 1007 -19.39 -0.16 11.12
C TYR A 1007 -19.63 1.26 11.67
N GLN A 1008 -20.25 2.14 10.88
CA GLN A 1008 -20.65 3.50 11.25
C GLN A 1008 -21.91 3.86 10.46
N ALA A 1009 -23.08 3.77 11.10
CA ALA A 1009 -24.36 3.98 10.44
C ALA A 1009 -24.95 5.34 10.86
N PRO A 1010 -25.20 6.27 9.93
CA PRO A 1010 -26.00 7.45 10.27
C PRO A 1010 -27.39 7.00 10.73
N GLN A 1011 -28.01 7.78 11.63
CA GLN A 1011 -29.33 7.43 12.20
C GLN A 1011 -30.37 7.11 11.11
N SER A 1012 -30.41 7.91 10.04
CA SER A 1012 -31.32 7.72 8.91
C SER A 1012 -31.10 6.41 8.13
N ALA A 1013 -29.91 5.81 8.19
CA ALA A 1013 -29.68 4.47 7.66
C ALA A 1013 -30.12 3.39 8.66
N TYR A 1014 -29.84 3.58 9.96
CA TYR A 1014 -30.23 2.66 11.03
C TYR A 1014 -31.76 2.50 11.14
N ASP A 1015 -32.51 3.60 10.97
CA ASP A 1015 -33.98 3.62 11.05
C ASP A 1015 -34.67 2.82 9.93
N LEU A 1016 -33.93 2.42 8.88
CA LEU A 1016 -34.45 1.57 7.80
C LEU A 1016 -34.44 0.08 8.13
N PHE A 1017 -33.77 -0.32 9.21
CA PHE A 1017 -33.63 -1.72 9.63
C PHE A 1017 -34.73 -2.12 10.62
N ASP A 1018 -35.24 -3.34 10.47
CA ASP A 1018 -36.26 -3.91 11.35
C ASP A 1018 -35.63 -4.43 12.64
N LYS A 1019 -34.47 -5.09 12.52
CA LYS A 1019 -33.77 -5.75 13.63
C LYS A 1019 -32.30 -5.36 13.66
N VAL A 1020 -31.68 -5.48 14.84
CA VAL A 1020 -30.25 -5.30 15.06
C VAL A 1020 -29.67 -6.45 15.88
N ILE A 1021 -28.46 -6.88 15.54
CA ILE A 1021 -27.63 -7.75 16.34
C ILE A 1021 -26.31 -7.04 16.68
N VAL A 1022 -25.88 -7.14 17.93
CA VAL A 1022 -24.61 -6.56 18.39
C VAL A 1022 -23.66 -7.66 18.83
N LEU A 1023 -22.47 -7.70 18.22
CA LEU A 1023 -21.42 -8.69 18.49
C LEU A 1023 -20.21 -8.05 19.18
N TYR A 1024 -19.72 -8.71 20.23
CA TYR A 1024 -18.51 -8.32 20.95
C TYR A 1024 -17.58 -9.52 21.12
N GLU A 1025 -16.42 -9.49 20.45
CA GLU A 1025 -15.40 -10.57 20.49
C GLU A 1025 -15.97 -11.98 20.20
N GLY A 1026 -16.87 -12.09 19.21
CA GLY A 1026 -17.50 -13.35 18.83
C GLY A 1026 -18.68 -13.77 19.70
N ARG A 1027 -19.10 -12.94 20.66
CA ARG A 1027 -20.27 -13.18 21.53
C ARG A 1027 -21.39 -12.22 21.15
N GLN A 1028 -22.62 -12.74 21.15
CA GLN A 1028 -23.81 -11.91 21.04
C GLN A 1028 -24.09 -11.20 22.36
N ILE A 1029 -24.25 -9.88 22.30
CA ILE A 1029 -24.58 -9.05 23.47
C ILE A 1029 -25.98 -8.42 23.38
N PHE A 1030 -26.60 -8.44 22.19
CA PHE A 1030 -28.00 -8.06 21.98
C PHE A 1030 -28.51 -8.61 20.64
N PHE A 1031 -29.81 -8.92 20.57
CA PHE A 1031 -30.57 -9.12 19.34
C PHE A 1031 -32.03 -8.71 19.55
N GLY A 1032 -32.62 -7.99 18.59
CA GLY A 1032 -34.04 -7.64 18.64
C GLY A 1032 -34.38 -6.50 17.69
N LYS A 1033 -35.55 -5.88 17.90
CA LYS A 1033 -35.99 -4.72 17.12
C LYS A 1033 -35.05 -3.53 17.34
N THR A 1034 -34.82 -2.75 16.29
CA THR A 1034 -33.92 -1.58 16.31
C THR A 1034 -34.29 -0.55 17.39
N GLY A 1035 -35.59 -0.35 17.65
CA GLY A 1035 -36.11 0.55 18.68
C GLY A 1035 -35.96 0.07 20.13
N GLU A 1036 -35.74 -1.23 20.37
CA GLU A 1036 -35.57 -1.78 21.73
C GLU A 1036 -34.11 -1.79 22.20
N ALA A 1037 -33.16 -1.69 21.26
CA ALA A 1037 -31.74 -1.92 21.50
C ALA A 1037 -31.11 -0.88 22.45
N GLN A 1038 -31.42 0.41 22.27
CA GLN A 1038 -30.89 1.47 23.13
C GLN A 1038 -31.37 1.30 24.58
N ALA A 1039 -32.67 1.10 24.76
CA ALA A 1039 -33.29 0.94 26.08
C ALA A 1039 -32.71 -0.26 26.84
N TYR A 1040 -32.36 -1.35 26.15
CA TYR A 1040 -31.72 -2.51 26.77
C TYR A 1040 -30.40 -2.13 27.47
N PHE A 1041 -29.49 -1.43 26.78
CA PHE A 1041 -28.20 -1.05 27.37
C PHE A 1041 -28.35 0.07 28.41
N GLU A 1042 -29.31 0.99 28.25
CA GLU A 1042 -29.62 1.99 29.28
C GLU A 1042 -30.11 1.34 30.58
N ASN A 1043 -30.91 0.28 30.47
CA ASN A 1043 -31.39 -0.50 31.62
C ASN A 1043 -30.27 -1.29 32.32
N LEU A 1044 -29.20 -1.65 31.60
CA LEU A 1044 -28.00 -2.23 32.20
C LEU A 1044 -27.17 -1.20 32.98
N GLY A 1045 -27.44 0.10 32.83
CA GLY A 1045 -26.76 1.18 33.54
C GLY A 1045 -25.84 2.04 32.67
N PHE A 1046 -25.88 1.89 31.34
CA PHE A 1046 -25.17 2.77 30.42
C PHE A 1046 -25.98 4.05 30.12
N ILE A 1047 -25.29 5.10 29.68
CA ILE A 1047 -25.90 6.36 29.24
C ILE A 1047 -25.60 6.53 27.75
N CYS A 1048 -26.65 6.75 26.95
CA CYS A 1048 -26.52 7.19 25.57
C CYS A 1048 -26.32 8.73 25.56
N PRO A 1049 -25.17 9.25 25.09
CA PRO A 1049 -24.93 10.68 24.95
C PRO A 1049 -25.91 11.35 23.94
N GLU A 1050 -26.36 12.57 24.23
CA GLU A 1050 -27.40 13.26 23.42
C GLU A 1050 -27.04 13.48 21.94
N GLN A 1051 -25.75 13.53 21.60
CA GLN A 1051 -25.28 13.78 20.23
C GLN A 1051 -24.87 12.50 19.47
N GLN A 1052 -25.02 11.32 20.08
CA GLN A 1052 -24.61 10.05 19.49
C GLN A 1052 -25.80 9.36 18.80
N THR A 1053 -25.57 8.78 17.61
CA THR A 1053 -26.61 7.96 16.96
C THR A 1053 -26.82 6.66 17.73
N THR A 1054 -28.00 6.04 17.61
CA THR A 1054 -28.27 4.75 18.25
C THR A 1054 -27.26 3.68 17.82
N ALA A 1055 -26.93 3.62 16.52
CA ALA A 1055 -25.96 2.64 16.02
C ALA A 1055 -24.54 2.83 16.59
N ASP A 1056 -24.10 4.09 16.74
CA ASP A 1056 -22.81 4.41 17.36
C ASP A 1056 -22.83 4.05 18.85
N PHE A 1057 -23.93 4.34 19.55
CA PHE A 1057 -24.11 3.97 20.96
C PHE A 1057 -24.03 2.46 21.15
N LEU A 1058 -24.75 1.68 20.33
CA LEU A 1058 -24.70 0.21 20.38
C LEU A 1058 -23.29 -0.33 20.10
N THR A 1059 -22.58 0.25 19.13
CA THR A 1059 -21.21 -0.15 18.80
C THR A 1059 -20.23 0.23 19.93
N SER A 1060 -20.42 1.37 20.60
CA SER A 1060 -19.60 1.80 21.75
C SER A 1060 -19.67 0.82 22.93
N MET A 1061 -20.74 0.02 23.05
CA MET A 1061 -20.84 -1.04 24.07
C MET A 1061 -19.75 -2.10 23.90
N THR A 1062 -19.15 -2.21 22.72
CA THR A 1062 -18.02 -3.13 22.45
C THR A 1062 -16.66 -2.52 22.75
N ASN A 1063 -16.56 -1.20 22.99
CA ASN A 1063 -15.31 -0.51 23.31
C ASN A 1063 -15.33 0.05 24.75
N PRO A 1064 -14.52 -0.48 25.68
CA PRO A 1064 -14.48 0.00 27.06
C PRO A 1064 -14.20 1.51 27.22
N ALA A 1065 -13.50 2.13 26.27
CA ALA A 1065 -13.13 3.55 26.35
C ALA A 1065 -14.29 4.51 26.03
N GLU A 1066 -15.32 4.06 25.32
CA GLU A 1066 -16.41 4.92 24.83
C GLU A 1066 -17.68 4.82 25.70
N ARG A 1067 -17.72 3.86 26.63
CA ARG A 1067 -18.91 3.61 27.48
C ARG A 1067 -19.05 4.68 28.55
N VAL A 1068 -20.22 5.29 28.63
CA VAL A 1068 -20.59 6.19 29.75
C VAL A 1068 -21.50 5.42 30.70
N ILE A 1069 -21.11 5.34 31.98
CA ILE A 1069 -21.83 4.59 33.01
C ILE A 1069 -22.61 5.56 33.90
N ARG A 1070 -23.85 5.24 34.21
CA ARG A 1070 -24.67 6.01 35.16
C ARG A 1070 -24.05 5.99 36.55
N PRO A 1071 -23.90 7.14 37.24
CA PRO A 1071 -23.37 7.18 38.60
C PRO A 1071 -24.11 6.21 39.54
N GLY A 1072 -23.38 5.31 40.19
CA GLY A 1072 -23.93 4.29 41.10
C GLY A 1072 -24.39 2.98 40.44
N ALA A 1073 -24.38 2.88 39.11
CA ALA A 1073 -24.66 1.62 38.40
C ALA A 1073 -23.41 0.73 38.33
N ASN A 1074 -23.62 -0.59 38.29
CA ASN A 1074 -22.55 -1.59 38.13
C ASN A 1074 -22.79 -2.46 36.87
N PRO A 1075 -22.65 -1.88 35.67
CA PRO A 1075 -22.90 -2.58 34.41
C PRO A 1075 -21.81 -3.61 34.06
N PRO A 1076 -22.08 -4.54 33.13
CA PRO A 1076 -21.08 -5.49 32.63
C PRO A 1076 -19.88 -4.79 31.97
N ARG A 1077 -18.67 -5.33 32.17
CA ARG A 1077 -17.41 -4.71 31.72
C ARG A 1077 -16.70 -5.51 30.63
N THR A 1078 -16.76 -6.84 30.71
CA THR A 1078 -16.09 -7.75 29.77
C THR A 1078 -17.06 -8.32 28.74
N SER A 1079 -16.57 -8.77 27.59
CA SER A 1079 -17.41 -9.40 26.56
C SER A 1079 -18.18 -10.63 27.09
N GLU A 1080 -17.59 -11.34 28.05
CA GLU A 1080 -18.24 -12.46 28.73
C GLU A 1080 -19.34 -12.00 29.70
N GLU A 1081 -19.13 -10.93 30.47
CA GLU A 1081 -20.16 -10.36 31.35
C GLU A 1081 -21.35 -9.82 30.56
N PHE A 1082 -21.11 -9.13 29.44
CA PHE A 1082 -22.18 -8.69 28.55
C PHE A 1082 -22.97 -9.88 27.99
N ALA A 1083 -22.27 -10.92 27.51
CA ALA A 1083 -22.93 -12.12 27.04
C ALA A 1083 -23.74 -12.81 28.16
N ARG A 1084 -23.23 -12.83 29.40
CA ARG A 1084 -23.95 -13.39 30.55
C ARG A 1084 -25.21 -12.57 30.88
N ALA A 1085 -25.11 -11.24 30.87
CA ALA A 1085 -26.25 -10.35 31.06
C ALA A 1085 -27.30 -10.52 29.96
N TRP A 1086 -26.88 -10.70 28.70
CA TRP A 1086 -27.77 -11.04 27.59
C TRP A 1086 -28.44 -12.40 27.80
N GLN A 1087 -27.68 -13.42 28.18
CA GLN A 1087 -28.19 -14.77 28.45
C GLN A 1087 -29.26 -14.82 29.56
N GLN A 1088 -29.16 -13.95 30.55
CA GLN A 1088 -30.10 -13.84 31.68
C GLN A 1088 -31.25 -12.86 31.42
N SER A 1089 -31.28 -12.19 30.26
CA SER A 1089 -32.26 -11.15 29.96
C SER A 1089 -33.62 -11.72 29.54
N GLN A 1090 -34.69 -10.99 29.85
CA GLN A 1090 -36.04 -11.31 29.37
C GLN A 1090 -36.13 -11.19 27.84
N GLN A 1091 -35.39 -10.25 27.25
CA GLN A 1091 -35.28 -10.03 25.80
C GLN A 1091 -34.78 -11.29 25.10
N ARG A 1092 -33.74 -11.94 25.61
CA ARG A 1092 -33.25 -13.19 25.04
C ARG A 1092 -34.24 -14.34 25.24
N SER A 1093 -34.90 -14.44 26.40
CA SER A 1093 -35.94 -15.46 26.60
C SER A 1093 -37.03 -15.34 25.52
N ARG A 1094 -37.52 -14.12 25.26
CA ARG A 1094 -38.48 -13.84 24.18
C ARG A 1094 -37.94 -14.26 22.81
N LEU A 1095 -36.67 -13.93 22.51
CA LEU A 1095 -36.04 -14.33 21.26
C LEU A 1095 -36.02 -15.86 21.06
N ILE A 1096 -35.74 -16.63 22.12
CA ILE A 1096 -35.75 -18.10 22.01
C ILE A 1096 -37.17 -18.60 21.72
N ASP A 1097 -38.18 -18.06 22.38
CA ASP A 1097 -39.59 -18.41 22.11
C ASP A 1097 -39.99 -18.04 20.66
N GLU A 1098 -39.54 -16.89 20.16
CA GLU A 1098 -39.77 -16.46 18.77
C GLU A 1098 -39.06 -17.34 17.75
N ILE A 1099 -37.82 -17.77 18.02
CA ILE A 1099 -37.08 -18.72 17.18
C ILE A 1099 -37.79 -20.08 17.16
N ASP A 1100 -38.25 -20.56 18.32
CA ASP A 1100 -38.96 -21.85 18.41
C ASP A 1100 -40.30 -21.77 17.69
N TYR A 1101 -41.03 -20.67 17.83
CA TYR A 1101 -42.25 -20.38 17.05
C TYR A 1101 -41.96 -20.34 15.54
N TYR A 1102 -40.88 -19.68 15.11
CA TYR A 1102 -40.48 -19.65 13.70
C TYR A 1102 -40.17 -21.07 13.18
N MET A 1103 -39.50 -21.90 13.97
CA MET A 1103 -39.21 -23.29 13.62
C MET A 1103 -40.46 -24.17 13.55
N GLU A 1104 -41.47 -23.91 14.39
CA GLU A 1104 -42.77 -24.58 14.36
C GLU A 1104 -43.61 -24.16 13.14
N GLN A 1105 -43.61 -22.87 12.78
CA GLN A 1105 -44.29 -22.38 11.57
C GLN A 1105 -43.65 -22.88 10.29
N HIS A 1106 -42.32 -23.03 10.29
CA HIS A 1106 -41.53 -23.46 9.14
C HIS A 1106 -40.79 -24.77 9.43
N PRO A 1107 -41.52 -25.89 9.62
CA PRO A 1107 -40.90 -27.17 9.92
C PRO A 1107 -40.09 -27.64 8.71
N PHE A 1108 -38.97 -28.31 8.99
CA PHE A 1108 -38.15 -28.87 7.93
C PHE A 1108 -38.94 -29.84 7.06
N ASP A 1109 -38.72 -29.76 5.76
CA ASP A 1109 -39.40 -30.60 4.77
C ASP A 1109 -40.93 -30.42 4.76
N GLY A 1110 -41.42 -29.29 5.31
CA GLY A 1110 -42.82 -28.90 5.33
C GLY A 1110 -43.31 -28.22 4.03
N PRO A 1111 -44.49 -27.55 4.09
CA PRO A 1111 -45.12 -26.96 2.91
C PRO A 1111 -44.29 -25.84 2.27
N ASP A 1112 -43.49 -25.12 3.03
CA ASP A 1112 -42.66 -24.02 2.50
C ASP A 1112 -41.52 -24.52 1.62
N LEU A 1113 -40.90 -25.66 1.94
CA LEU A 1113 -39.92 -26.30 1.06
C LEU A 1113 -40.56 -26.72 -0.27
N GLN A 1114 -41.78 -27.25 -0.22
CA GLN A 1114 -42.51 -27.67 -1.43
C GLN A 1114 -42.77 -26.47 -2.33
N LYS A 1115 -43.37 -25.40 -1.79
CA LYS A 1115 -43.59 -24.13 -2.51
C LYS A 1115 -42.30 -23.56 -3.09
N PHE A 1116 -41.22 -23.57 -2.31
CA PHE A 1116 -39.91 -23.09 -2.76
C PHE A 1116 -39.38 -23.92 -3.93
N SER A 1117 -39.48 -25.24 -3.84
CA SER A 1117 -39.01 -26.17 -4.87
C SER A 1117 -39.81 -26.08 -6.17
N GLU A 1118 -41.14 -25.91 -6.09
CA GLU A 1118 -42.04 -25.73 -7.22
C GLU A 1118 -41.78 -24.40 -7.93
N SER A 1119 -41.70 -23.31 -7.16
CA SER A 1119 -41.34 -21.98 -7.68
C SER A 1119 -39.98 -22.00 -8.38
N ARG A 1120 -39.00 -22.71 -7.81
CA ARG A 1120 -37.67 -22.89 -8.41
C ARG A 1120 -37.70 -23.76 -9.67
N ARG A 1121 -38.56 -24.78 -9.74
CA ARG A 1121 -38.70 -25.69 -10.89
C ARG A 1121 -39.28 -24.96 -12.10
N LEU A 1122 -40.20 -24.02 -11.89
CA LEU A 1122 -40.75 -23.17 -12.96
C LEU A 1122 -39.69 -22.32 -13.66
N ASP A 1123 -38.64 -21.91 -12.93
CA ASP A 1123 -37.52 -21.16 -13.49
C ASP A 1123 -36.45 -22.03 -14.17
N GLN A 1124 -36.48 -23.37 -13.99
CA GLN A 1124 -35.52 -24.26 -14.64
C GLN A 1124 -35.87 -24.49 -16.09
N ALA A 1125 -34.85 -24.51 -16.95
CA ALA A 1125 -34.96 -25.09 -18.28
C ALA A 1125 -35.52 -26.52 -18.19
N SER A 1126 -36.45 -26.88 -19.09
CA SER A 1126 -37.12 -28.19 -19.08
C SER A 1126 -36.14 -29.36 -19.19
N ALA A 1127 -35.00 -29.14 -19.88
CA ALA A 1127 -33.91 -30.11 -20.02
C ALA A 1127 -32.95 -30.17 -18.81
N GLN A 1128 -33.14 -29.34 -17.79
CA GLN A 1128 -32.28 -29.27 -16.62
C GLN A 1128 -32.76 -30.24 -15.53
N ARG A 1129 -31.78 -30.85 -14.84
CA ARG A 1129 -32.04 -31.77 -13.71
C ARG A 1129 -32.65 -30.99 -12.55
N GLU A 1130 -33.67 -31.55 -11.89
CA GLU A 1130 -34.36 -30.91 -10.75
C GLU A 1130 -33.39 -30.51 -9.63
N ARG A 1131 -32.48 -31.41 -9.26
CA ARG A 1131 -31.45 -31.18 -8.22
C ARG A 1131 -30.30 -30.27 -8.67
N SER A 1132 -30.29 -29.79 -9.92
CA SER A 1132 -29.24 -28.89 -10.39
C SER A 1132 -29.35 -27.54 -9.67
N PRO A 1133 -28.24 -26.93 -9.26
CA PRO A 1133 -28.25 -25.56 -8.73
C PRO A 1133 -28.50 -24.51 -9.82
N PHE A 1134 -28.32 -24.84 -11.11
CA PHE A 1134 -28.46 -23.88 -12.20
C PHE A 1134 -29.88 -23.89 -12.80
N ASN A 1135 -30.38 -22.72 -13.20
CA ASN A 1135 -31.66 -22.58 -13.90
C ASN A 1135 -31.52 -22.97 -15.38
N LEU A 1136 -30.48 -22.45 -16.04
CA LEU A 1136 -30.20 -22.69 -17.45
C LEU A 1136 -29.68 -24.12 -17.70
N SER A 1137 -30.04 -24.71 -18.84
CA SER A 1137 -29.39 -25.92 -19.36
C SER A 1137 -27.91 -25.67 -19.69
N TYR A 1138 -27.11 -26.74 -19.78
CA TYR A 1138 -25.67 -26.60 -20.06
C TYR A 1138 -25.39 -25.84 -21.37
N LEU A 1139 -26.14 -26.10 -22.44
CA LEU A 1139 -25.96 -25.39 -23.71
C LEU A 1139 -26.33 -23.91 -23.59
N GLN A 1140 -27.38 -23.56 -22.85
CA GLN A 1140 -27.74 -22.17 -22.58
C GLN A 1140 -26.70 -21.45 -21.71
N GLN A 1141 -26.10 -22.14 -20.74
CA GLN A 1141 -24.98 -21.60 -19.96
C GLN A 1141 -23.78 -21.33 -20.87
N TYR A 1142 -23.43 -22.29 -21.73
CA TYR A 1142 -22.34 -22.15 -22.70
C TYR A 1142 -22.56 -20.96 -23.64
N THR A 1143 -23.72 -20.86 -24.28
CA THR A 1143 -24.01 -19.76 -25.22
C THR A 1143 -24.08 -18.39 -24.54
N THR A 1144 -24.61 -18.33 -23.31
CA THR A 1144 -24.67 -17.08 -22.53
C THR A 1144 -23.28 -16.63 -22.09
N ASN A 1145 -22.42 -17.55 -21.68
CA ASN A 1145 -21.02 -17.26 -21.36
C ASN A 1145 -20.19 -16.92 -22.60
N LEU A 1146 -20.42 -17.58 -23.73
CA LEU A 1146 -19.75 -17.29 -25.00
C LEU A 1146 -20.11 -15.88 -25.49
N TRP A 1147 -21.39 -15.51 -25.41
CA TRP A 1147 -21.83 -14.15 -25.68
C TRP A 1147 -21.10 -13.14 -24.79
N ARG A 1148 -21.07 -13.35 -23.47
CA ARG A 1148 -20.36 -12.47 -22.53
C ARG A 1148 -18.87 -12.36 -22.86
N GLY A 1149 -18.22 -13.50 -23.16
CA GLY A 1149 -16.81 -13.54 -23.55
C GLY A 1149 -16.55 -12.73 -24.82
N PHE A 1150 -17.40 -12.85 -25.83
CA PHE A 1150 -17.30 -12.05 -27.05
C PHE A 1150 -17.56 -10.56 -26.79
N THR A 1151 -18.54 -10.21 -25.96
CA THR A 1151 -18.79 -8.81 -25.55
C THR A 1151 -17.59 -8.22 -24.81
N MET A 1152 -16.92 -9.00 -23.95
CA MET A 1152 -15.68 -8.57 -23.29
C MET A 1152 -14.54 -8.33 -24.28
N LEU A 1153 -14.39 -9.20 -25.29
CA LEU A 1153 -13.40 -9.02 -26.37
C LEU A 1153 -13.67 -7.76 -27.20
N ILE A 1154 -14.93 -7.41 -27.45
CA ILE A 1154 -15.30 -6.14 -28.09
C ILE A 1154 -15.00 -4.96 -27.15
N GLY A 1155 -15.22 -5.11 -25.84
CA GLY A 1155 -14.96 -4.09 -24.83
C GLY A 1155 -13.48 -3.74 -24.70
N ASP A 1156 -12.57 -4.68 -24.95
CA ASP A 1156 -11.13 -4.45 -25.04
C ASP A 1156 -10.48 -5.33 -26.12
N PRO A 1157 -10.46 -4.87 -27.39
CA PRO A 1157 -9.89 -5.65 -28.48
C PRO A 1157 -8.36 -5.61 -28.48
N SER A 1158 -7.72 -4.78 -27.64
CA SER A 1158 -6.30 -4.44 -27.76
C SER A 1158 -5.39 -5.67 -27.64
N ILE A 1159 -5.61 -6.49 -26.60
CA ILE A 1159 -4.80 -7.71 -26.36
C ILE A 1159 -5.01 -8.71 -27.50
N THR A 1160 -6.26 -8.98 -27.86
CA THR A 1160 -6.62 -9.95 -28.90
C THR A 1160 -6.09 -9.52 -30.26
N LEU A 1161 -6.23 -8.25 -30.62
CA LEU A 1161 -5.72 -7.70 -31.87
C LEU A 1161 -4.19 -7.70 -31.88
N THR A 1162 -3.54 -7.35 -30.76
CA THR A 1162 -2.08 -7.43 -30.63
C THR A 1162 -1.59 -8.85 -30.82
N MET A 1163 -2.26 -9.84 -30.21
CA MET A 1163 -1.92 -11.25 -30.40
C MET A 1163 -2.13 -11.71 -31.85
N LEU A 1164 -3.25 -11.36 -32.48
CA LEU A 1164 -3.52 -11.71 -33.88
C LEU A 1164 -2.50 -11.09 -34.84
N ILE A 1165 -2.17 -9.81 -34.65
CA ILE A 1165 -1.18 -9.09 -35.44
C ILE A 1165 0.23 -9.67 -35.20
N SER A 1166 0.60 -9.90 -33.94
CA SER A 1166 1.90 -10.47 -33.59
C SER A 1166 2.06 -11.87 -34.18
N ASN A 1167 1.05 -12.72 -34.05
CA ASN A 1167 1.05 -14.07 -34.62
C ASN A 1167 1.07 -14.04 -36.16
N LEU A 1168 0.41 -13.06 -36.78
CA LEU A 1168 0.49 -12.85 -38.24
C LEU A 1168 1.91 -12.50 -38.67
N PHE A 1169 2.56 -11.55 -37.99
CA PHE A 1169 3.94 -11.16 -38.29
C PHE A 1169 4.93 -12.28 -38.00
N GLU A 1170 4.76 -13.00 -36.88
CA GLU A 1170 5.56 -14.18 -36.54
C GLU A 1170 5.40 -15.27 -37.61
N GLY A 1171 4.17 -15.53 -38.06
CA GLY A 1171 3.90 -16.46 -39.15
C GLY A 1171 4.59 -16.04 -40.46
N LEU A 1172 4.59 -14.75 -40.81
CA LEU A 1172 5.28 -14.22 -41.99
C LEU A 1172 6.81 -14.33 -41.86
N ILE A 1173 7.37 -14.01 -40.69
CA ILE A 1173 8.80 -14.11 -40.38
C ILE A 1173 9.25 -15.56 -40.50
N ILE A 1174 8.56 -16.48 -39.81
CA ILE A 1174 8.84 -17.92 -39.87
C ILE A 1174 8.73 -18.42 -41.31
N SER A 1175 7.69 -18.03 -42.05
CA SER A 1175 7.50 -18.43 -43.45
C SER A 1175 8.63 -17.93 -44.37
N SER A 1176 9.15 -16.73 -44.13
CA SER A 1176 10.21 -16.14 -44.97
C SER A 1176 11.54 -16.91 -44.91
N ILE A 1177 11.86 -17.53 -43.77
CA ILE A 1177 13.09 -18.32 -43.56
C ILE A 1177 13.14 -19.54 -44.49
N PHE A 1178 11.98 -19.96 -45.00
CA PHE A 1178 11.83 -21.20 -45.76
C PHE A 1178 11.32 -20.96 -47.20
N TYR A 1179 11.23 -19.70 -47.63
CA TYR A 1179 10.91 -19.35 -49.02
C TYR A 1179 12.03 -19.80 -49.98
N ASN A 1180 11.65 -20.51 -51.06
CA ASN A 1180 12.55 -21.01 -52.09
C ASN A 1180 13.67 -21.98 -51.62
N LEU A 1181 13.36 -22.88 -50.68
CA LEU A 1181 14.32 -23.90 -50.25
C LEU A 1181 14.59 -24.97 -51.34
N PRO A 1182 15.86 -25.34 -51.58
CA PRO A 1182 16.21 -26.34 -52.58
C PRO A 1182 15.69 -27.74 -52.23
N PHE A 1183 15.26 -28.50 -53.25
CA PHE A 1183 14.74 -29.87 -53.13
C PHE A 1183 15.84 -30.93 -52.97
N ASN A 1184 16.76 -30.71 -52.03
CA ASN A 1184 17.85 -31.63 -51.71
C ASN A 1184 18.01 -31.79 -50.19
N THR A 1185 18.83 -32.76 -49.78
CA THR A 1185 19.06 -33.14 -48.38
C THR A 1185 19.66 -32.01 -47.54
N THR A 1186 20.31 -31.01 -48.14
CA THR A 1186 20.82 -29.84 -47.41
C THR A 1186 19.71 -28.96 -46.79
N SER A 1187 18.46 -29.08 -47.24
CA SER A 1187 17.31 -28.36 -46.66
C SER A 1187 16.60 -29.11 -45.52
N PHE A 1188 17.01 -30.34 -45.20
CA PHE A 1188 16.30 -31.22 -44.26
C PHE A 1188 16.17 -30.61 -42.85
N PHE A 1189 17.27 -30.11 -42.30
CA PHE A 1189 17.29 -29.47 -40.97
C PHE A 1189 16.34 -28.27 -40.87
N ARG A 1190 16.28 -27.44 -41.92
CA ARG A 1190 15.40 -26.27 -42.00
C ARG A 1190 13.92 -26.70 -42.03
N ARG A 1191 13.57 -27.78 -42.74
CA ARG A 1191 12.21 -28.33 -42.77
C ARG A 1191 11.79 -28.98 -41.44
N THR A 1192 12.72 -29.61 -40.71
CA THR A 1192 12.44 -30.16 -39.37
C THR A 1192 12.19 -29.07 -38.34
N ILE A 1193 12.94 -27.96 -38.41
CA ILE A 1193 12.71 -26.77 -37.57
C ILE A 1193 11.32 -26.19 -37.82
N LEU A 1194 10.83 -26.17 -39.07
CA LEU A 1194 9.47 -25.71 -39.37
C LEU A 1194 8.41 -26.54 -38.63
N LEU A 1195 8.50 -27.88 -38.69
CA LEU A 1195 7.56 -28.76 -38.00
C LEU A 1195 7.57 -28.53 -36.48
N PHE A 1196 8.75 -28.31 -35.90
CA PHE A 1196 8.92 -28.02 -34.47
C PHE A 1196 8.40 -26.64 -34.06
N LEU A 1197 8.54 -25.62 -34.90
CA LEU A 1197 8.02 -24.28 -34.61
C LEU A 1197 6.51 -24.14 -34.90
N SER A 1198 5.95 -25.03 -35.73
CA SER A 1198 4.52 -25.07 -36.04
C SER A 1198 3.67 -25.91 -35.07
N SER A 1199 4.31 -26.69 -34.20
CA SER A 1199 3.71 -27.54 -33.16
C SER A 1199 3.74 -26.85 -31.81
#